data_AF-A0A0H2UD59-F1
#
_entry.id   AF-A0A0H2UD59-F1
#
_cell.length_a   1.000
_cell.length_b   1.000
_cell.length_c   1.000
_cell.angle_alpha   90.00
_cell.angle_beta   90.00
_cell.angle_gamma   90.00
#
_symmetry.space_group_name_H-M   'P 1'
#
loop_
_entity.id
_entity.type
_entity.pdbx_description
1 polymer ?
#
loop_
_entity_poly.entity_id
_entity_poly.type
_entity_poly.pdbx_seq_one_letter_code
_entity_poly.pdbx_strand_id
1 'polypeptide(L)'
;MLSQVRCCRHSLAVSRLTRPGSGPAFIRSQPRRFRSTAPSSFVLSRTQDGQTTPRGAASHSLGRASGRGLATAVDGYPLSGAGSAKPIPSESFSGPGPTPPSEPRPYELRPFDMSSVLILRDHQNTPKVVRRRSLKNVSGDVEELLSIFDACLRIGKLKRASIMLARIASDFPNLNRSDIMTLHNEYLYTAVEHLKASPSTAKADDIHEWYELNLRAVSPPLEQTPETIAYMLKASLLSTPNKSGRLSRLVSRYMAMAPGPAGLEVLYMTDILTDTDRARITEICPTYNLAKAENNVPSEEPKLSAENLASTEASPSPMPSSPPQPSSCPEVMSTPQKGSGLKTLKRTLSLFGEIPAGIDIDTLSKSQRRELQARLERDAVDAAIERWRDDNQALVKMGLNTSISSASLNSRLYDWQRALEARLKFEFDEFDALDKLGPNEKLRENAERAVYGPFLQLSTPSRLAALTILAVLSGVSGSGVDVGVPLYNLVRSLGSAAEEDVRIQRRDEAEAKKRKEAAKAAKAKAAQPAAKPGEGLEEAPVQPTARVEALYSQDPSAERWPVGIKYHVGAALLQGIIDTAKITVVKEHPETGSLVSESQPAFVHNQQYKRGKKIGVLVVNKTLVEMLKREPRGDFLARHLPMVCEPEPWTRFDKGGFVESPAHIVRVKPGEKDQKIYTEAAIANGHMEQVLKGLDSLGKTAWKINKNVLSVMLDVWNSGEALANIPPLDPKIPVPEEPVATEDPIARRKWLNAVKMAENLKSSLHGVRCFMNFQLEIARAVRDQTIYFPHNVDFRGRAYPLPTYFNHMGADHVRGLMLFAKGKELGEDGFRWLKVHLANVFGFDKASLREREKFAMDNLDNIMDSATNPMTGRRWWLQGEDPWQCLATCFELKAAFDSP
;
A
#
# COMPACT_ATOMS: atom_id res chain seq x y z
N MET A 1 -2.68 51.01 16.55
CA MET A 1 -3.69 52.02 16.17
C MET A 1 -5.04 51.32 16.02
N LEU A 2 -6.05 51.92 16.65
CA LEU A 2 -7.43 51.46 16.84
C LEU A 2 -8.26 51.36 15.56
N SER A 3 -9.27 50.46 15.55
CA SER A 3 -10.73 50.75 15.37
C SER A 3 -11.44 49.50 14.81
N GLN A 4 -12.30 48.84 15.60
CA GLN A 4 -13.75 49.03 15.79
C GLN A 4 -14.67 48.37 14.74
N VAL A 5 -15.26 47.24 15.17
CA VAL A 5 -16.70 46.90 15.22
C VAL A 5 -17.66 47.67 14.30
N ARG A 6 -18.51 46.92 13.56
CA ARG A 6 -19.96 47.20 13.48
C ARG A 6 -20.78 45.92 13.29
N CYS A 7 -21.75 45.76 14.19
CA CYS A 7 -22.75 44.73 14.25
C CYS A 7 -24.07 45.31 13.70
N CYS A 8 -24.84 44.53 12.93
CA CYS A 8 -26.24 44.83 12.65
C CYS A 8 -27.07 43.55 12.86
N ARG A 9 -27.84 43.53 13.95
CA ARG A 9 -29.05 42.72 14.14
C ARG A 9 -30.18 43.37 13.35
N HIS A 10 -31.08 42.59 12.74
CA HIS A 10 -32.52 42.87 12.69
C HIS A 10 -33.27 41.53 12.71
N SER A 11 -34.33 41.52 13.49
CA SER A 11 -35.14 40.38 13.94
C SER A 11 -36.52 40.38 13.31
N LEU A 12 -37.27 39.29 13.58
CA LEU A 12 -38.75 39.13 13.48
C LEU A 12 -39.28 38.83 12.07
N ALA A 13 -40.27 37.97 11.85
CA ALA A 13 -41.07 37.11 12.72
C ALA A 13 -41.73 36.00 11.88
N VAL A 14 -42.07 34.93 12.58
CA VAL A 14 -42.88 33.79 12.14
C VAL A 14 -44.37 34.15 12.22
N SER A 15 -45.16 33.78 11.22
CA SER A 15 -46.59 33.54 11.39
C SER A 15 -47.00 32.24 10.67
N ARG A 16 -47.50 31.30 11.48
CA ARG A 16 -48.21 30.08 11.06
C ARG A 16 -49.63 30.47 10.64
N LEU A 17 -50.25 29.71 9.73
CA LEU A 17 -51.64 29.25 9.82
C LEU A 17 -51.98 28.23 8.70
N THR A 18 -52.45 27.05 9.14
CA THR A 18 -53.51 26.17 8.60
C THR A 18 -53.47 25.57 7.17
N ARG A 19 -53.55 24.21 7.14
CA ARG A 19 -54.08 23.31 6.06
C ARG A 19 -55.56 23.65 5.72
N PRO A 20 -56.24 23.12 4.65
CA PRO A 20 -55.98 21.88 3.87
C PRO A 20 -56.25 21.92 2.34
N GLY A 21 -55.94 20.82 1.63
CA GLY A 21 -56.79 20.34 0.51
C GLY A 21 -56.30 20.50 -0.94
N SER A 22 -56.37 19.37 -1.67
CA SER A 22 -56.57 19.18 -3.13
C SER A 22 -55.50 19.67 -4.15
N GLY A 23 -55.08 18.75 -5.03
CA GLY A 23 -54.47 19.06 -6.35
C GLY A 23 -55.44 19.80 -7.28
N PRO A 24 -55.10 20.14 -8.54
CA PRO A 24 -54.42 19.25 -9.50
C PRO A 24 -53.39 19.94 -10.44
N ALA A 25 -52.91 19.13 -11.39
CA ALA A 25 -52.07 19.42 -12.55
C ALA A 25 -52.23 20.80 -13.21
N PHE A 26 -51.13 21.39 -13.71
CA PHE A 26 -51.14 22.14 -14.97
C PHE A 26 -49.76 22.18 -15.65
N ILE A 27 -49.73 21.58 -16.84
CA ILE A 27 -49.17 22.08 -18.10
C ILE A 27 -47.78 22.71 -18.09
N ARG A 28 -46.89 21.95 -18.75
CA ARG A 28 -45.57 22.30 -19.26
C ARG A 28 -45.69 23.42 -20.31
N SER A 29 -45.26 24.63 -19.97
CA SER A 29 -44.97 25.69 -20.95
C SER A 29 -43.46 25.83 -21.12
N GLN A 30 -42.99 25.69 -22.37
CA GLN A 30 -41.64 26.12 -22.74
C GLN A 30 -41.56 27.65 -22.70
N PRO A 31 -40.36 28.20 -22.45
CA PRO A 31 -39.97 29.40 -23.18
C PRO A 31 -38.61 29.28 -23.87
N ARG A 32 -38.69 29.45 -25.18
CA ARG A 32 -37.94 30.38 -26.02
C ARG A 32 -36.41 30.45 -25.87
N ARG A 33 -35.76 29.97 -26.94
CA ARG A 33 -34.42 30.37 -27.38
C ARG A 33 -34.32 31.89 -27.48
N PHE A 34 -33.37 32.48 -26.76
CA PHE A 34 -32.77 33.76 -27.11
C PHE A 34 -31.37 33.53 -27.68
N ARG A 35 -31.18 33.93 -28.95
CA ARG A 35 -29.85 34.19 -29.51
C ARG A 35 -29.35 35.49 -28.89
N SER A 36 -28.17 35.46 -28.28
CA SER A 36 -27.41 36.67 -27.97
C SER A 36 -26.01 36.54 -28.54
N THR A 37 -25.79 37.39 -29.54
CA THR A 37 -24.56 38.00 -30.03
C THR A 37 -23.30 37.82 -29.18
N ALA A 38 -22.22 37.41 -29.86
CA ALA A 38 -20.86 37.45 -29.36
C ALA A 38 -20.38 38.90 -29.17
N PRO A 39 -19.65 39.20 -28.08
CA PRO A 39 -18.72 40.31 -28.08
C PRO A 39 -17.29 39.78 -28.16
N SER A 40 -16.56 40.25 -29.17
CA SER A 40 -15.11 40.27 -29.23
C SER A 40 -14.55 40.93 -27.96
N SER A 41 -13.74 40.21 -27.19
CA SER A 41 -12.94 40.82 -26.12
C SER A 41 -11.50 40.99 -26.60
N PHE A 42 -11.14 42.26 -26.71
CA PHE A 42 -9.82 42.78 -27.00
C PHE A 42 -8.81 42.33 -25.93
N VAL A 43 -7.62 41.94 -26.39
CA VAL A 43 -6.43 41.75 -25.57
C VAL A 43 -5.91 43.14 -25.18
N LEU A 44 -6.05 43.49 -23.89
CA LEU A 44 -5.34 44.63 -23.30
C LEU A 44 -3.97 44.15 -22.81
N SER A 45 -2.93 44.40 -23.61
CA SER A 45 -1.55 44.38 -23.14
C SER A 45 -1.32 45.58 -22.23
N ARG A 46 -1.03 45.36 -20.95
CA ARG A 46 -0.36 46.37 -20.12
C ARG A 46 1.14 46.24 -20.36
N THR A 47 1.65 47.06 -21.27
CA THR A 47 3.00 47.60 -21.19
C THR A 47 3.02 48.64 -20.07
N GLN A 48 3.99 48.57 -19.17
CA GLN A 48 4.40 49.72 -18.37
C GLN A 48 5.83 50.06 -18.75
N ASP A 49 5.97 51.31 -19.19
CA ASP A 49 7.17 51.94 -19.69
C ASP A 49 8.25 52.05 -18.62
N GLY A 50 9.49 51.74 -19.02
CA GLY A 50 10.72 52.16 -18.37
C GLY A 50 11.68 52.60 -19.46
N GLN A 51 11.97 53.90 -19.49
CA GLN A 51 12.59 54.66 -20.57
C GLN A 51 13.96 54.16 -21.04
N THR A 52 14.17 54.29 -22.36
CA THR A 52 15.43 54.16 -23.12
C THR A 52 16.30 55.42 -23.01
N THR A 53 17.63 55.35 -22.91
CA THR A 53 18.65 55.47 -24.00
C THR A 53 20.03 55.87 -23.39
N PRO A 54 21.17 55.93 -24.12
CA PRO A 54 21.76 54.96 -25.06
C PRO A 54 23.31 54.80 -24.98
N ARG A 55 23.83 53.80 -25.71
CA ARG A 55 25.14 53.71 -26.42
C ARG A 55 26.48 53.71 -25.64
N GLY A 56 27.30 52.69 -25.95
CA GLY A 56 28.76 52.73 -25.85
C GLY A 56 29.40 51.37 -26.14
N ALA A 57 29.97 51.20 -27.33
CA ALA A 57 30.67 49.99 -27.76
C ALA A 57 32.03 49.80 -27.05
N ALA A 58 32.41 48.56 -26.75
CA ALA A 58 33.82 48.13 -26.76
C ALA A 58 33.94 46.59 -26.75
N SER A 59 34.98 46.16 -27.44
CA SER A 59 35.40 44.83 -27.86
C SER A 59 36.12 43.98 -26.80
N HIS A 60 36.24 42.69 -27.12
CA HIS A 60 37.31 41.72 -26.79
C HIS A 60 37.18 40.73 -25.61
N SER A 61 37.25 39.46 -26.03
CA SER A 61 38.14 38.38 -25.57
C SER A 61 37.75 37.46 -24.41
N LEU A 62 37.60 36.17 -24.80
CA LEU A 62 38.13 34.94 -24.17
C LEU A 62 38.52 34.99 -22.68
N GLY A 63 37.85 34.17 -21.86
CA GLY A 63 38.29 33.93 -20.49
C GLY A 63 37.49 32.87 -19.73
N ARG A 64 37.92 31.60 -19.86
CA ARG A 64 37.96 30.52 -18.85
C ARG A 64 36.85 30.47 -17.77
N ALA A 65 36.02 29.43 -17.87
CA ALA A 65 35.14 28.97 -16.81
C ALA A 65 35.96 28.53 -15.58
N SER A 66 35.73 29.17 -14.44
CA SER A 66 36.13 28.69 -13.11
C SER A 66 34.87 28.56 -12.27
N GLY A 67 34.48 27.32 -11.97
CA GLY A 67 33.42 27.01 -11.02
C GLY A 67 33.81 27.51 -9.63
N ARG A 68 32.94 28.32 -9.02
CA ARG A 68 33.04 28.71 -7.61
C ARG A 68 32.52 27.56 -6.75
N GLY A 69 33.44 26.85 -6.09
CA GLY A 69 33.10 26.06 -4.91
C GLY A 69 32.77 26.99 -3.75
N LEU A 70 31.62 26.76 -3.11
CA LEU A 70 31.26 27.39 -1.85
C LEU A 70 32.22 26.88 -0.77
N ALA A 71 33.01 27.79 -0.22
CA ALA A 71 33.95 27.54 0.85
C ALA A 71 33.24 27.48 2.20
N THR A 72 33.45 26.38 2.93
CA THR A 72 33.59 26.41 4.39
C THR A 72 34.99 25.92 4.69
N ALA A 73 35.92 26.86 4.87
CA ALA A 73 37.24 26.57 5.42
C ALA A 73 37.35 27.28 6.77
N VAL A 74 37.67 26.48 7.78
CA VAL A 74 38.25 26.91 9.04
C VAL A 74 39.70 27.31 8.75
N ASP A 75 40.09 28.50 9.20
CA ASP A 75 41.44 29.05 9.03
C ASP A 75 42.52 28.13 9.62
N GLY A 76 43.49 27.76 8.78
CA GLY A 76 44.73 27.10 9.18
C GLY A 76 45.86 28.13 9.30
N TYR A 77 46.49 28.18 10.47
CA TYR A 77 47.69 28.99 10.75
C TYR A 77 48.87 28.64 9.83
N PRO A 78 49.73 29.63 9.45
CA PRO A 78 50.88 29.39 8.59
C PRO A 78 52.13 28.97 9.38
N LEU A 79 52.81 27.92 8.92
CA LEU A 79 54.21 27.65 9.23
C LEU A 79 55.07 28.22 8.09
N SER A 80 55.76 29.33 8.38
CA SER A 80 56.81 29.90 7.55
C SER A 80 58.15 29.24 7.87
N GLY A 81 58.91 28.84 6.85
CA GLY A 81 60.22 28.20 7.04
C GLY A 81 60.93 27.87 5.74
N ALA A 82 61.29 28.91 4.99
CA ALA A 82 62.40 29.05 4.03
C ALA A 82 62.89 27.81 3.25
N GLY A 83 62.63 27.81 1.93
CA GLY A 83 63.41 27.06 0.96
C GLY A 83 64.74 27.75 0.62
N SER A 84 65.73 26.93 0.28
CA SER A 84 66.95 27.33 -0.44
C SER A 84 67.13 26.39 -1.64
N ALA A 85 67.41 27.03 -2.78
CA ALA A 85 68.08 26.54 -3.99
C ALA A 85 67.21 26.31 -5.25
N LYS A 86 67.62 27.02 -6.31
CA LYS A 86 67.19 26.89 -7.71
C LYS A 86 68.02 25.79 -8.44
N PRO A 87 67.93 25.63 -9.79
CA PRO A 87 67.19 24.58 -10.48
C PRO A 87 68.11 23.61 -11.25
N ILE A 88 67.63 22.41 -11.61
CA ILE A 88 68.32 21.51 -12.54
C ILE A 88 67.31 21.06 -13.62
N PRO A 89 67.69 21.00 -14.91
CA PRO A 89 66.75 20.89 -16.01
C PRO A 89 66.35 19.46 -16.32
N SER A 90 65.15 19.38 -16.90
CA SER A 90 64.48 18.27 -17.58
C SER A 90 65.35 17.11 -18.07
N GLU A 91 65.09 15.93 -17.52
CA GLU A 91 65.22 14.66 -18.27
C GLU A 91 63.89 13.90 -18.25
N SER A 92 63.59 13.39 -19.43
CA SER A 92 62.38 12.74 -19.88
C SER A 92 62.10 11.44 -19.11
N PHE A 93 60.96 11.36 -18.42
CA PHE A 93 60.35 10.08 -18.09
C PHE A 93 58.97 9.99 -18.75
N SER A 94 58.85 8.98 -19.60
CA SER A 94 57.68 8.47 -20.29
C SER A 94 56.42 8.52 -19.41
N GLY A 95 55.39 9.22 -19.89
CA GLY A 95 54.09 9.27 -19.24
C GLY A 95 53.42 7.90 -19.18
N PRO A 96 52.66 7.59 -18.11
CA PRO A 96 51.76 6.45 -18.14
C PRO A 96 50.61 6.79 -19.09
N GLY A 97 50.28 5.83 -19.97
CA GLY A 97 49.16 5.94 -20.91
C GLY A 97 47.82 6.24 -20.22
N PRO A 98 46.78 6.61 -20.98
CA PRO A 98 45.51 7.05 -20.43
C PRO A 98 44.89 5.90 -19.63
N THR A 99 44.86 6.04 -18.30
CA THR A 99 44.01 5.23 -17.44
C THR A 99 42.56 5.43 -17.88
N PRO A 100 41.76 4.36 -18.04
CA PRO A 100 40.34 4.52 -18.33
C PRO A 100 39.70 5.38 -17.24
N PRO A 101 38.68 6.21 -17.56
CA PRO A 101 38.05 7.04 -16.56
C PRO A 101 37.48 6.12 -15.48
N SER A 102 38.05 6.20 -14.26
CA SER A 102 37.48 5.52 -13.11
C SER A 102 36.05 5.99 -12.97
N GLU A 103 35.09 5.06 -12.92
CA GLU A 103 33.71 5.43 -12.60
C GLU A 103 33.72 6.32 -11.34
N PRO A 104 33.04 7.48 -11.37
CA PRO A 104 33.01 8.38 -10.24
C PRO A 104 32.48 7.61 -9.04
N ARG A 105 33.13 7.79 -7.89
CA ARG A 105 32.77 7.03 -6.70
C ARG A 105 31.33 7.37 -6.32
N PRO A 106 30.55 6.45 -5.72
CA PRO A 106 29.12 6.67 -5.47
C PRO A 106 28.79 7.92 -4.63
N TYR A 107 29.75 8.41 -3.84
CA TYR A 107 29.64 9.60 -3.00
C TYR A 107 30.10 10.90 -3.68
N GLU A 108 30.69 10.83 -4.88
CA GLU A 108 31.06 12.01 -5.65
C GLU A 108 29.80 12.56 -6.32
N LEU A 109 29.47 13.82 -6.02
CA LEU A 109 28.32 14.47 -6.63
C LEU A 109 28.60 14.68 -8.12
N ARG A 110 27.71 14.18 -8.98
CA ARG A 110 27.79 14.48 -10.41
C ARG A 110 27.53 15.99 -10.59
N PRO A 111 28.42 16.73 -11.29
CA PRO A 111 28.19 18.13 -11.55
C PRO A 111 26.89 18.32 -12.33
N PHE A 112 26.05 19.26 -11.90
CA PHE A 112 24.79 19.56 -12.56
C PHE A 112 25.07 20.34 -13.85
N ASP A 113 24.70 19.76 -14.99
CA ASP A 113 24.82 20.42 -16.29
C ASP A 113 23.65 21.41 -16.46
N MET A 114 23.98 22.71 -16.46
CA MET A 114 23.01 23.79 -16.65
C MET A 114 22.42 23.83 -18.07
N SER A 115 23.02 23.14 -19.03
CA SER A 115 22.47 23.02 -20.38
C SER A 115 21.40 21.92 -20.50
N SER A 116 21.36 20.99 -19.53
CA SER A 116 20.43 19.86 -19.50
C SER A 116 19.28 20.05 -18.48
N VAL A 117 18.78 21.29 -18.32
CA VAL A 117 17.68 21.57 -17.39
C VAL A 117 16.42 20.83 -17.84
N LEU A 118 15.80 20.11 -16.90
CA LEU A 118 14.54 19.41 -17.15
C LEU A 118 13.41 20.42 -17.35
N ILE A 119 13.02 20.64 -18.61
CA ILE A 119 11.87 21.46 -18.98
C ILE A 119 10.76 20.53 -19.42
N LEU A 120 9.71 20.42 -18.60
CA LEU A 120 8.51 19.70 -18.96
C LEU A 120 7.66 20.58 -19.87
N ARG A 121 7.56 20.20 -21.14
CA ARG A 121 6.58 20.80 -22.05
C ARG A 121 5.21 20.28 -21.63
N ASP A 122 4.29 21.19 -21.33
CA ASP A 122 2.88 20.87 -21.19
C ASP A 122 2.50 19.98 -22.37
N HIS A 123 2.02 18.77 -22.09
CA HIS A 123 1.53 17.86 -23.11
C HIS A 123 0.26 18.48 -23.69
N GLN A 124 0.41 19.40 -24.64
CA GLN A 124 -0.68 19.91 -25.42
C GLN A 124 -1.24 18.74 -26.22
N ASN A 125 -2.47 18.37 -25.87
CA ASN A 125 -3.35 17.50 -26.64
C ASN A 125 -2.79 16.08 -26.88
N THR A 126 -2.96 15.18 -25.91
CA THR A 126 -3.37 13.84 -26.30
C THR A 126 -4.64 14.00 -27.15
N PRO A 127 -4.72 13.42 -28.36
CA PRO A 127 -5.91 13.52 -29.19
C PRO A 127 -7.10 13.09 -28.33
N LYS A 128 -8.15 13.92 -28.30
CA LYS A 128 -9.39 13.59 -27.58
C LYS A 128 -9.86 12.24 -28.11
N VAL A 129 -9.66 11.21 -27.30
CA VAL A 129 -10.17 9.87 -27.55
C VAL A 129 -11.63 9.98 -27.95
N VAL A 130 -11.96 9.43 -29.12
CA VAL A 130 -13.29 9.51 -29.71
C VAL A 130 -14.26 8.68 -28.86
N ARG A 131 -14.84 9.29 -27.82
CA ARG A 131 -15.92 8.68 -27.04
C ARG A 131 -17.17 8.57 -27.89
N ARG A 132 -17.46 7.39 -28.44
CA ARG A 132 -18.74 7.12 -29.09
C ARG A 132 -19.83 6.98 -28.03
N ARG A 133 -20.72 7.97 -27.94
CA ARG A 133 -21.88 7.93 -27.04
C ARG A 133 -22.96 7.03 -27.63
N SER A 134 -23.26 5.92 -26.95
CA SER A 134 -24.53 5.21 -27.15
C SER A 134 -25.49 5.60 -26.02
N LEU A 135 -26.70 6.06 -26.38
CA LEU A 135 -27.74 6.46 -25.42
C LEU A 135 -28.42 5.26 -24.73
N LYS A 136 -28.14 4.03 -25.17
CA LYS A 136 -28.84 2.81 -24.74
C LYS A 136 -27.94 1.78 -24.03
N ASN A 137 -26.61 1.95 -24.04
CA ASN A 137 -25.63 0.98 -23.54
C ASN A 137 -24.37 1.65 -22.94
N VAL A 138 -23.57 0.88 -22.19
CA VAL A 138 -22.27 1.28 -21.58
C VAL A 138 -21.45 2.14 -22.53
N SER A 139 -21.23 3.43 -22.26
CA SER A 139 -20.39 4.26 -23.14
C SER A 139 -18.95 4.24 -22.65
N GLY A 140 -17.97 4.05 -23.54
CA GLY A 140 -16.56 4.04 -23.15
C GLY A 140 -15.60 3.97 -24.34
N ASP A 141 -14.32 4.18 -24.03
CA ASP A 141 -13.21 3.94 -24.95
C ASP A 141 -12.91 2.44 -25.13
N VAL A 142 -12.09 2.07 -26.12
CA VAL A 142 -11.61 0.70 -26.35
C VAL A 142 -11.05 0.10 -25.07
N GLU A 143 -10.17 0.82 -24.38
CA GLU A 143 -9.54 0.38 -23.13
C GLU A 143 -10.58 0.11 -22.02
N GLU A 144 -11.61 0.96 -21.93
CA GLU A 144 -12.71 0.79 -20.96
C GLU A 144 -13.54 -0.45 -21.29
N LEU A 145 -13.84 -0.70 -22.57
CA LEU A 145 -14.59 -1.89 -22.99
C LEU A 145 -13.79 -3.19 -22.82
N LEU A 146 -12.49 -3.18 -23.14
CA LEU A 146 -11.59 -4.32 -22.91
C LEU A 146 -11.50 -4.65 -21.43
N SER A 147 -11.36 -3.63 -20.57
CA SER A 147 -11.32 -3.84 -19.12
C SER A 147 -12.63 -4.39 -18.57
N ILE A 148 -13.78 -3.94 -19.11
CA ILE A 148 -15.09 -4.48 -18.73
C ILE A 148 -15.24 -5.93 -19.20
N PHE A 149 -14.78 -6.25 -20.41
CA PHE A 149 -14.79 -7.61 -20.96
C PHE A 149 -13.99 -8.57 -20.06
N ASP A 150 -12.73 -8.22 -19.75
CA ASP A 150 -11.87 -9.00 -18.85
C ASP A 150 -12.50 -9.15 -17.45
N ALA A 151 -13.04 -8.08 -16.86
CA ALA A 151 -13.76 -8.17 -15.58
C ALA A 151 -14.97 -9.13 -15.66
N CYS A 152 -15.74 -9.12 -16.75
CA CYS A 152 -16.87 -10.03 -16.94
C CYS A 152 -16.44 -11.50 -17.05
N LEU A 153 -15.33 -11.78 -17.74
CA LEU A 153 -14.76 -13.13 -17.82
C LEU A 153 -14.36 -13.66 -16.44
N ARG A 154 -13.69 -12.82 -15.64
CA ARG A 154 -13.23 -13.20 -14.29
C ARG A 154 -14.36 -13.56 -13.33
N ILE A 155 -15.51 -12.90 -13.44
CA ILE A 155 -16.70 -13.18 -12.62
C ILE A 155 -17.51 -14.36 -13.19
N GLY A 156 -17.17 -14.85 -14.38
CA GLY A 156 -17.89 -15.94 -15.06
C GLY A 156 -19.19 -15.50 -15.75
N LYS A 157 -19.37 -14.20 -16.02
CA LYS A 157 -20.57 -13.66 -16.70
C LYS A 157 -20.42 -13.70 -18.23
N LEU A 158 -20.42 -14.91 -18.79
CA LEU A 158 -20.14 -15.16 -20.22
C LEU A 158 -21.12 -14.44 -21.18
N LYS A 159 -22.42 -14.42 -20.88
CA LYS A 159 -23.43 -13.73 -21.72
C LYS A 159 -23.18 -12.24 -21.86
N ARG A 160 -22.56 -11.63 -20.85
CA ARG A 160 -22.23 -10.22 -20.85
C ARG A 160 -20.93 -9.95 -21.59
N ALA A 161 -19.93 -10.81 -21.37
CA ALA A 161 -18.66 -10.76 -22.08
C ALA A 161 -18.87 -10.86 -23.60
N SER A 162 -19.79 -11.72 -24.06
CA SER A 162 -20.12 -11.84 -25.49
C SER A 162 -20.71 -10.55 -26.07
N ILE A 163 -21.58 -9.85 -25.34
CA ILE A 163 -22.15 -8.56 -25.77
C ILE A 163 -21.04 -7.50 -25.87
N MET A 164 -20.09 -7.48 -24.92
CA MET A 164 -18.96 -6.55 -24.98
C MET A 164 -18.05 -6.85 -26.17
N LEU A 165 -17.76 -8.13 -26.44
CA LEU A 165 -16.91 -8.56 -27.54
C LEU A 165 -17.52 -8.24 -28.92
N ALA A 166 -18.80 -8.55 -29.11
CA ALA A 166 -19.54 -8.18 -30.33
C ALA A 166 -19.52 -6.67 -30.58
N ARG A 167 -19.52 -5.88 -29.49
CA ARG A 167 -19.46 -4.44 -29.57
C ARG A 167 -18.06 -3.91 -29.87
N ILE A 168 -17.02 -4.47 -29.28
CA ILE A 168 -15.62 -4.11 -29.59
C ILE A 168 -15.40 -4.29 -31.10
N ALA A 169 -15.84 -5.43 -31.66
CA ALA A 169 -15.75 -5.70 -33.09
C ALA A 169 -16.55 -4.73 -33.98
N SER A 170 -17.71 -4.24 -33.51
CA SER A 170 -18.59 -3.34 -34.28
C SER A 170 -18.22 -1.84 -34.15
N ASP A 171 -17.96 -1.38 -32.93
CA ASP A 171 -17.68 0.03 -32.64
C ASP A 171 -16.26 0.44 -33.06
N PHE A 172 -15.33 -0.52 -33.17
CA PHE A 172 -13.92 -0.28 -33.48
C PHE A 172 -13.43 -1.13 -34.66
N PRO A 173 -13.88 -0.84 -35.88
CA PRO A 173 -13.55 -1.63 -37.08
C PRO A 173 -12.06 -1.56 -37.47
N ASN A 174 -11.28 -0.65 -36.87
CA ASN A 174 -9.85 -0.48 -37.14
C ASN A 174 -8.95 -1.35 -36.24
N LEU A 175 -9.52 -2.13 -35.31
CA LEU A 175 -8.75 -3.02 -34.45
C LEU A 175 -8.20 -4.21 -35.27
N ASN A 176 -6.98 -4.67 -34.97
CA ASN A 176 -6.39 -5.78 -35.72
C ASN A 176 -7.24 -7.05 -35.53
N ARG A 177 -7.43 -7.80 -36.63
CA ARG A 177 -8.20 -9.05 -36.59
C ARG A 177 -7.55 -10.12 -35.70
N SER A 178 -6.23 -10.09 -35.55
CA SER A 178 -5.48 -10.94 -34.60
C SER A 178 -5.86 -10.64 -33.15
N ASP A 179 -6.02 -9.36 -32.80
CA ASP A 179 -6.40 -8.95 -31.44
C ASP A 179 -7.83 -9.40 -31.13
N ILE A 180 -8.74 -9.28 -32.12
CA ILE A 180 -10.12 -9.78 -32.01
C ILE A 180 -10.13 -11.30 -31.81
N MET A 181 -9.29 -12.05 -32.53
CA MET A 181 -9.17 -13.51 -32.34
C MET A 181 -8.66 -13.86 -30.94
N THR A 182 -7.68 -13.11 -30.43
CA THR A 182 -7.16 -13.29 -29.06
C THR A 182 -8.26 -13.13 -28.03
N LEU A 183 -9.12 -12.12 -28.16
CA LEU A 183 -10.28 -11.91 -27.28
C LEU A 183 -11.31 -13.05 -27.38
N HIS A 184 -11.52 -13.61 -28.57
CA HIS A 184 -12.36 -14.80 -28.73
C HIS A 184 -11.74 -16.03 -28.05
N ASN A 185 -10.42 -16.21 -28.09
CA ASN A 185 -9.73 -17.29 -27.39
C ASN A 185 -9.86 -17.15 -25.87
N GLU A 186 -9.75 -15.94 -25.31
CA GLU A 186 -9.97 -15.69 -23.87
C GLU A 186 -11.41 -16.02 -23.44
N TYR A 187 -12.39 -15.67 -24.28
CA TYR A 187 -13.78 -16.04 -24.08
C TYR A 187 -13.97 -17.56 -24.07
N LEU A 188 -13.41 -18.25 -25.08
CA LEU A 188 -13.52 -19.71 -25.22
C LEU A 188 -12.82 -20.44 -24.06
N TYR A 189 -11.65 -19.98 -23.63
CA TYR A 189 -10.96 -20.48 -22.44
C TYR A 189 -11.89 -20.45 -21.23
N THR A 190 -12.47 -19.28 -20.93
CA THR A 190 -13.35 -19.10 -19.77
C THR A 190 -14.61 -19.96 -19.88
N ALA A 191 -15.19 -20.08 -21.07
CA ALA A 191 -16.35 -20.92 -21.32
C ALA A 191 -16.05 -22.42 -21.11
N VAL A 192 -14.87 -22.88 -21.57
CA VAL A 192 -14.41 -24.25 -21.37
C VAL A 192 -14.09 -24.54 -19.90
N GLU A 193 -13.49 -23.60 -19.16
CA GLU A 193 -13.28 -23.74 -17.71
C GLU A 193 -14.61 -23.87 -16.95
N HIS A 194 -15.62 -23.08 -17.32
CA HIS A 194 -16.96 -23.19 -16.72
C HIS A 194 -17.64 -24.54 -17.07
N LEU A 195 -17.38 -25.06 -18.27
CA LEU A 195 -17.82 -26.40 -18.68
C LEU A 195 -17.07 -27.51 -17.91
N LYS A 196 -15.76 -27.36 -17.64
CA LYS A 196 -14.99 -28.30 -16.80
C LYS A 196 -15.55 -28.35 -15.37
N ALA A 197 -15.90 -27.20 -14.80
CA ALA A 197 -16.49 -27.13 -13.46
C ALA A 197 -17.90 -27.73 -13.39
N SER A 198 -18.67 -27.65 -14.49
CA SER A 198 -20.04 -28.17 -14.55
C SER A 198 -20.35 -28.75 -15.94
N PRO A 199 -19.97 -30.03 -16.18
CA PRO A 199 -20.15 -30.67 -17.48
C PRO A 199 -21.62 -30.71 -17.88
N SER A 200 -21.95 -30.13 -19.05
CA SER A 200 -23.30 -30.07 -19.58
C SER A 200 -23.26 -30.02 -21.11
N THR A 201 -24.04 -30.89 -21.75
CA THR A 201 -24.13 -30.92 -23.22
C THR A 201 -24.69 -29.61 -23.78
N ALA A 202 -25.65 -28.97 -23.09
CA ALA A 202 -26.21 -27.69 -23.52
C ALA A 202 -25.15 -26.57 -23.52
N LYS A 203 -24.32 -26.48 -22.46
CA LYS A 203 -23.24 -25.46 -22.38
C LYS A 203 -22.17 -25.67 -23.45
N ALA A 204 -21.89 -26.92 -23.80
CA ALA A 204 -20.95 -27.21 -24.88
C ALA A 204 -21.53 -26.87 -26.25
N ASP A 205 -22.83 -27.12 -26.45
CA ASP A 205 -23.53 -26.72 -27.67
C ASP A 205 -23.55 -25.19 -27.82
N ASP A 206 -23.71 -24.43 -26.74
CA ASP A 206 -23.55 -22.96 -26.75
C ASP A 206 -22.14 -22.53 -27.21
N ILE A 207 -21.09 -23.26 -26.80
CA ILE A 207 -19.70 -22.99 -27.22
C ILE A 207 -19.51 -23.30 -28.71
N HIS A 208 -20.07 -24.42 -29.19
CA HIS A 208 -20.04 -24.78 -30.61
C HIS A 208 -20.83 -23.78 -31.46
N GLU A 209 -22.01 -23.35 -31.01
CA GLU A 209 -22.82 -22.32 -31.68
C GLU A 209 -22.07 -20.98 -31.74
N TRP A 210 -21.45 -20.57 -30.63
CA TRP A 210 -20.65 -19.36 -30.55
C TRP A 210 -19.52 -19.36 -31.58
N TYR A 211 -18.79 -20.48 -31.68
CA TYR A 211 -17.71 -20.66 -32.66
C TYR A 211 -18.21 -20.51 -34.11
N GLU A 212 -19.33 -21.14 -34.45
CA GLU A 212 -19.88 -21.02 -35.82
C GLU A 212 -20.32 -19.60 -36.13
N LEU A 213 -21.06 -18.95 -35.23
CA LEU A 213 -21.65 -17.64 -35.49
C LEU A 213 -20.63 -16.49 -35.44
N ASN A 214 -19.68 -16.52 -34.51
CA ASN A 214 -18.82 -15.37 -34.22
C ASN A 214 -17.40 -15.51 -34.76
N LEU A 215 -16.94 -16.71 -35.11
CA LEU A 215 -15.61 -16.90 -35.68
C LEU A 215 -15.68 -17.30 -37.16
N ARG A 216 -16.59 -18.21 -37.53
CA ARG A 216 -16.70 -18.72 -38.91
C ARG A 216 -17.66 -17.96 -39.81
N ALA A 217 -18.84 -17.58 -39.32
CA ALA A 217 -19.85 -16.89 -40.11
C ALA A 217 -19.57 -15.40 -40.32
N VAL A 218 -18.57 -14.84 -39.63
CA VAL A 218 -18.08 -13.47 -39.86
C VAL A 218 -17.44 -13.40 -41.26
N SER A 219 -17.65 -12.28 -41.97
CA SER A 219 -17.13 -12.09 -43.33
C SER A 219 -16.05 -10.99 -43.36
N PRO A 220 -14.80 -11.28 -43.78
CA PRO A 220 -14.25 -12.63 -44.00
C PRO A 220 -14.13 -13.43 -42.68
N PRO A 221 -14.01 -14.77 -42.71
CA PRO A 221 -13.82 -15.57 -41.50
C PRO A 221 -12.56 -15.17 -40.74
N LEU A 222 -12.54 -15.36 -39.42
CA LEU A 222 -11.31 -15.18 -38.63
C LEU A 222 -10.38 -16.39 -38.83
N GLU A 223 -9.07 -16.14 -38.91
CA GLU A 223 -8.06 -17.19 -39.04
C GLU A 223 -7.98 -18.01 -37.76
N GLN A 224 -8.19 -19.32 -37.89
CA GLN A 224 -8.29 -20.22 -36.73
C GLN A 224 -6.91 -20.49 -36.15
N THR A 225 -6.72 -20.17 -34.88
CA THR A 225 -5.48 -20.48 -34.16
C THR A 225 -5.50 -21.92 -33.63
N PRO A 226 -4.33 -22.56 -33.43
CA PRO A 226 -4.26 -23.87 -32.77
C PRO A 226 -4.96 -23.88 -31.39
N GLU A 227 -4.87 -22.78 -30.64
CA GLU A 227 -5.54 -22.59 -29.34
C GLU A 227 -7.06 -22.69 -29.46
N THR A 228 -7.65 -22.00 -30.43
CA THR A 228 -9.09 -22.05 -30.70
C THR A 228 -9.53 -23.50 -30.94
N ILE A 229 -8.79 -24.24 -31.76
CA ILE A 229 -9.10 -25.63 -32.10
C ILE A 229 -8.97 -26.54 -30.87
N ALA A 230 -7.94 -26.34 -30.04
CA ALA A 230 -7.76 -27.07 -28.78
C ALA A 230 -8.96 -26.86 -27.82
N TYR A 231 -9.47 -25.62 -27.68
CA TYR A 231 -10.67 -25.35 -26.88
C TYR A 231 -11.91 -26.05 -27.42
N MET A 232 -12.11 -26.05 -28.73
CA MET A 232 -13.26 -26.73 -29.34
C MET A 232 -13.18 -28.26 -29.18
N LEU A 233 -11.98 -28.84 -29.28
CA LEU A 233 -11.75 -30.27 -29.00
C LEU A 233 -12.03 -30.59 -27.54
N LYS A 234 -11.54 -29.76 -26.62
CA LYS A 234 -11.79 -29.93 -25.18
C LYS A 234 -13.29 -29.84 -24.87
N ALA A 235 -14.01 -28.87 -25.42
CA ALA A 235 -15.45 -28.75 -25.30
C ALA A 235 -16.19 -30.00 -25.82
N SER A 236 -15.76 -30.54 -26.97
CA SER A 236 -16.33 -31.76 -27.56
C SER A 236 -16.14 -32.99 -26.64
N LEU A 237 -14.96 -33.12 -26.03
CA LEU A 237 -14.63 -34.23 -25.14
C LEU A 237 -15.37 -34.16 -23.80
N LEU A 238 -15.66 -32.97 -23.30
CA LEU A 238 -16.39 -32.75 -22.05
C LEU A 238 -17.92 -32.93 -22.21
N SER A 239 -18.44 -32.80 -23.43
CA SER A 239 -19.88 -32.75 -23.70
C SER A 239 -20.51 -34.09 -24.07
N THR A 240 -19.70 -35.06 -24.52
CA THR A 240 -20.18 -36.29 -25.12
C THR A 240 -19.61 -37.54 -24.45
N PRO A 241 -20.43 -38.56 -24.10
CA PRO A 241 -19.95 -39.79 -23.49
C PRO A 241 -19.00 -40.58 -24.41
N ASN A 242 -18.14 -41.39 -23.78
CA ASN A 242 -16.95 -42.07 -24.35
C ASN A 242 -17.15 -42.93 -25.62
N LYS A 243 -18.35 -43.08 -26.17
CA LYS A 243 -18.65 -43.88 -27.38
C LYS A 243 -19.82 -43.32 -28.21
N SER A 244 -19.79 -42.04 -28.55
CA SER A 244 -20.83 -41.42 -29.39
C SER A 244 -20.32 -41.09 -30.80
N GLY A 245 -21.09 -41.42 -31.84
CA GLY A 245 -20.77 -41.01 -33.22
C GLY A 245 -20.70 -39.48 -33.41
N ARG A 246 -21.34 -38.72 -32.50
CA ARG A 246 -21.26 -37.25 -32.43
C ARG A 246 -19.85 -36.78 -32.07
N LEU A 247 -19.19 -37.42 -31.10
CA LEU A 247 -17.84 -37.06 -30.69
C LEU A 247 -16.84 -37.28 -31.83
N SER A 248 -16.89 -38.44 -32.47
CA SER A 248 -16.01 -38.76 -33.61
C SER A 248 -16.18 -37.75 -34.74
N ARG A 249 -17.42 -37.33 -35.04
CA ARG A 249 -17.69 -36.32 -36.06
C ARG A 249 -17.11 -34.95 -35.70
N LEU A 250 -17.25 -34.50 -34.45
CA LEU A 250 -16.74 -33.20 -34.00
C LEU A 250 -15.21 -33.18 -33.96
N VAL A 251 -14.58 -34.23 -33.42
CA VAL A 251 -13.12 -34.35 -33.36
C VAL A 251 -12.52 -34.37 -34.76
N SER A 252 -13.02 -35.21 -35.67
CA SER A 252 -12.56 -35.23 -37.05
C SER A 252 -12.75 -33.89 -37.76
N ARG A 253 -13.87 -33.19 -37.48
CA ARG A 253 -14.15 -31.87 -38.06
C ARG A 253 -13.14 -30.81 -37.61
N TYR A 254 -12.85 -30.70 -36.31
CA TYR A 254 -11.93 -29.69 -35.79
C TYR A 254 -10.47 -30.01 -36.13
N MET A 255 -10.05 -31.27 -36.06
CA MET A 255 -8.70 -31.68 -36.48
C MET A 255 -8.46 -31.48 -37.99
N ALA A 256 -9.49 -31.61 -38.83
CA ALA A 256 -9.37 -31.28 -40.26
C ALA A 256 -9.11 -29.78 -40.52
N MET A 257 -9.37 -28.89 -39.55
CA MET A 257 -9.07 -27.46 -39.67
C MET A 257 -7.60 -27.12 -39.35
N ALA A 258 -6.85 -28.06 -38.78
CA ALA A 258 -5.41 -27.94 -38.52
C ALA A 258 -4.64 -29.08 -39.19
N PRO A 259 -4.47 -29.06 -40.52
CA PRO A 259 -3.71 -30.09 -41.23
C PRO A 259 -2.19 -29.96 -40.99
N GLY A 260 -1.49 -31.09 -40.95
CA GLY A 260 -0.03 -31.14 -40.92
C GLY A 260 0.57 -30.63 -39.59
N PRO A 261 1.59 -29.75 -39.60
CA PRO A 261 2.29 -29.33 -38.38
C PRO A 261 1.39 -28.58 -37.38
N ALA A 262 0.36 -27.87 -37.84
CA ALA A 262 -0.60 -27.19 -36.97
C ALA A 262 -1.42 -28.18 -36.12
N GLY A 263 -1.72 -29.38 -36.64
CA GLY A 263 -2.44 -30.41 -35.90
C GLY A 263 -1.60 -31.00 -34.76
N LEU A 264 -0.27 -31.11 -34.96
CA LEU A 264 0.67 -31.46 -33.90
C LEU A 264 0.73 -30.36 -32.83
N GLU A 265 0.79 -29.10 -33.24
CA GLU A 265 0.78 -27.95 -32.32
C GLU A 265 -0.46 -27.95 -31.41
N VAL A 266 -1.65 -28.20 -31.97
CA VAL A 266 -2.90 -28.38 -31.19
C VAL A 266 -2.76 -29.50 -30.15
N LEU A 267 -2.22 -30.66 -30.54
CA LEU A 267 -2.04 -31.79 -29.63
C LEU A 267 -0.99 -31.51 -28.55
N TYR A 268 0.00 -30.67 -28.82
CA TYR A 268 1.03 -30.29 -27.85
C TYR A 268 0.61 -29.19 -26.87
N MET A 269 -0.61 -28.65 -26.96
CA MET A 269 -1.18 -27.72 -25.97
C MET A 269 -1.61 -28.46 -24.69
N THR A 270 -0.61 -28.85 -23.89
CA THR A 270 -0.76 -29.64 -22.65
C THR A 270 -1.50 -28.90 -21.53
N ASP A 271 -1.54 -27.58 -21.61
CA ASP A 271 -2.29 -26.69 -20.73
C ASP A 271 -3.81 -26.76 -20.95
N ILE A 272 -4.24 -27.06 -22.18
CA ILE A 272 -5.66 -27.18 -22.55
C ILE A 272 -6.11 -28.65 -22.58
N LEU A 273 -5.32 -29.52 -23.22
CA LEU A 273 -5.63 -30.93 -23.47
C LEU A 273 -4.80 -31.86 -22.57
N THR A 274 -5.49 -32.64 -21.73
CA THR A 274 -4.85 -33.63 -20.84
C THR A 274 -4.39 -34.85 -21.62
N ASP A 275 -3.50 -35.65 -21.04
CA ASP A 275 -2.98 -36.87 -21.68
C ASP A 275 -4.10 -37.84 -22.09
N THR A 276 -5.17 -37.90 -21.28
CA THR A 276 -6.38 -38.66 -21.59
C THR A 276 -7.16 -38.11 -22.78
N ASP A 277 -7.19 -36.79 -22.95
CA ASP A 277 -7.85 -36.14 -24.09
C ASP A 277 -7.09 -36.44 -25.37
N ARG A 278 -5.75 -36.32 -25.33
CA ARG A 278 -4.89 -36.58 -26.48
C ARG A 278 -5.01 -38.01 -26.95
N ALA A 279 -4.96 -38.98 -26.03
CA ALA A 279 -5.15 -40.40 -26.35
C ALA A 279 -6.47 -40.66 -27.09
N ARG A 280 -7.57 -40.01 -26.66
CA ARG A 280 -8.88 -40.12 -27.32
C ARG A 280 -8.93 -39.44 -28.68
N ILE A 281 -8.31 -38.26 -28.82
CA ILE A 281 -8.24 -37.57 -30.10
C ILE A 281 -7.43 -38.40 -31.11
N THR A 282 -6.33 -39.01 -30.68
CA THR A 282 -5.48 -39.87 -31.52
C THR A 282 -6.13 -41.22 -31.85
N GLU A 283 -7.03 -41.72 -31.00
CA GLU A 283 -7.86 -42.90 -31.31
C GLU A 283 -8.84 -42.61 -32.46
N ILE A 284 -9.42 -41.40 -32.49
CA ILE A 284 -10.38 -40.98 -33.52
C ILE A 284 -9.66 -40.50 -34.80
N CYS A 285 -8.51 -39.84 -34.67
CA CYS A 285 -7.69 -39.32 -35.77
C CYS A 285 -6.26 -39.91 -35.72
N PRO A 286 -6.06 -41.14 -36.22
CA PRO A 286 -4.76 -41.83 -36.16
C PRO A 286 -3.66 -41.19 -37.03
N THR A 287 -3.99 -40.17 -37.82
CA THR A 287 -3.06 -39.39 -38.67
C THR A 287 -1.84 -38.85 -37.91
N TYR A 288 -1.98 -38.60 -36.60
CA TYR A 288 -0.94 -38.03 -35.74
C TYR A 288 -0.32 -39.05 -34.77
N ASN A 289 -0.61 -40.35 -34.94
CA ASN A 289 0.07 -41.40 -34.20
C ASN A 289 1.53 -41.48 -34.67
N LEU A 290 2.48 -41.27 -33.76
CA LEU A 290 3.86 -41.69 -33.97
C LEU A 290 3.83 -43.21 -34.18
N ALA A 291 4.04 -43.67 -35.41
CA ALA A 291 4.20 -45.09 -35.69
C ALA A 291 5.32 -45.60 -34.79
N LYS A 292 5.00 -46.56 -33.92
CA LYS A 292 6.01 -47.34 -33.20
C LYS A 292 6.87 -48.01 -34.26
N ALA A 293 8.13 -47.57 -34.39
CA ALA A 293 9.16 -48.43 -34.92
C ALA A 293 9.17 -49.69 -34.05
N GLU A 294 8.99 -50.83 -34.71
CA GLU A 294 9.02 -52.14 -34.11
C GLU A 294 10.29 -52.30 -33.28
N ASN A 295 10.13 -52.56 -31.98
CA ASN A 295 11.12 -53.27 -31.20
C ASN A 295 10.37 -54.11 -30.16
N ASN A 296 10.33 -55.41 -30.43
CA ASN A 296 9.88 -56.47 -29.55
C ASN A 296 10.66 -56.45 -28.24
N VAL A 297 9.97 -56.21 -27.12
CA VAL A 297 10.29 -56.84 -25.82
C VAL A 297 8.97 -57.05 -25.07
N PRO A 298 8.64 -58.29 -24.63
CA PRO A 298 7.38 -58.58 -23.97
C PRO A 298 7.43 -58.18 -22.49
N SER A 299 6.48 -57.37 -22.05
CA SER A 299 6.26 -57.08 -20.63
C SER A 299 5.07 -57.89 -20.13
N GLU A 300 5.37 -58.94 -19.36
CA GLU A 300 4.43 -59.76 -18.61
C GLU A 300 3.70 -58.91 -17.55
N GLU A 301 2.38 -59.05 -17.50
CA GLU A 301 1.57 -58.65 -16.34
C GLU A 301 1.79 -59.64 -15.17
N PRO A 302 1.78 -59.19 -13.92
CA PRO A 302 1.30 -60.03 -12.84
C PRO A 302 -0.05 -59.53 -12.32
N LYS A 303 -0.93 -60.52 -12.22
CA LYS A 303 -2.30 -60.49 -11.73
C LYS A 303 -2.38 -60.10 -10.26
N LEU A 304 -3.47 -59.41 -9.93
CA LEU A 304 -4.00 -59.29 -8.57
C LEU A 304 -4.33 -60.66 -7.98
N SER A 305 -3.91 -60.87 -6.73
CA SER A 305 -4.57 -61.78 -5.80
C SER A 305 -4.66 -61.13 -4.43
N ALA A 306 -5.87 -61.06 -3.90
CA ALA A 306 -6.16 -60.71 -2.51
C ALA A 306 -5.86 -61.91 -1.60
N GLU A 307 -5.29 -61.67 -0.40
CA GLU A 307 -5.88 -62.04 0.90
C GLU A 307 -4.89 -61.85 2.08
N ASN A 308 -5.52 -61.54 3.23
CA ASN A 308 -5.11 -61.68 4.64
C ASN A 308 -4.34 -60.56 5.38
N LEU A 309 -5.15 -59.79 6.12
CA LEU A 309 -5.04 -59.41 7.54
C LEU A 309 -3.73 -59.73 8.29
N ALA A 310 -3.11 -58.69 8.86
CA ALA A 310 -2.69 -58.67 10.26
C ALA A 310 -2.55 -57.22 10.75
N SER A 311 -3.25 -56.94 11.85
CA SER A 311 -3.22 -55.72 12.65
C SER A 311 -1.88 -55.58 13.38
N THR A 312 -1.30 -54.38 13.38
CA THR A 312 -0.44 -53.92 14.49
C THR A 312 -0.57 -52.41 14.63
N GLU A 313 -1.21 -52.01 15.72
CA GLU A 313 -1.18 -50.64 16.22
C GLU A 313 0.25 -50.26 16.62
N ALA A 314 0.73 -49.11 16.17
CA ALA A 314 1.87 -48.43 16.77
C ALA A 314 1.61 -46.92 16.76
N SER A 315 1.65 -46.35 17.96
CA SER A 315 1.21 -45.03 18.36
C SER A 315 1.90 -43.85 17.65
N PRO A 316 1.27 -42.67 17.62
CA PRO A 316 1.88 -41.44 17.12
C PRO A 316 3.03 -40.98 18.04
N SER A 317 4.21 -40.77 17.45
CA SER A 317 5.32 -40.12 18.14
C SER A 317 4.90 -38.70 18.57
N PRO A 318 5.03 -38.35 19.86
CA PRO A 318 4.59 -37.06 20.35
C PRO A 318 5.51 -35.95 19.86
N MET A 319 4.89 -34.94 19.24
CA MET A 319 5.45 -33.60 19.10
C MET A 319 5.91 -33.13 20.50
N PRO A 320 7.11 -32.55 20.66
CA PRO A 320 7.45 -31.88 21.91
C PRO A 320 6.63 -30.59 22.01
N SER A 321 5.44 -30.68 22.61
CA SER A 321 4.72 -29.56 23.18
C SER A 321 5.34 -29.22 24.53
N SER A 322 6.44 -28.47 24.50
CA SER A 322 6.88 -27.73 25.68
C SER A 322 6.33 -26.31 25.57
N PRO A 323 5.59 -25.81 26.57
CA PRO A 323 5.21 -24.40 26.60
C PRO A 323 6.50 -23.56 26.58
N PRO A 324 6.57 -22.48 25.80
CA PRO A 324 7.72 -21.59 25.85
C PRO A 324 7.82 -21.06 27.28
N GLN A 325 8.95 -21.37 27.93
CA GLN A 325 9.36 -20.73 29.17
C GLN A 325 9.25 -19.21 28.99
N PRO A 326 8.64 -18.47 29.93
CA PRO A 326 8.47 -17.03 29.79
C PRO A 326 9.84 -16.37 29.68
N SER A 327 10.13 -15.82 28.51
CA SER A 327 11.30 -14.97 28.29
C SER A 327 11.30 -13.85 29.34
N SER A 328 12.44 -13.65 30.00
CA SER A 328 12.70 -12.74 31.13
C SER A 328 12.51 -11.23 30.86
N CYS A 329 11.82 -10.84 29.79
CA CYS A 329 11.54 -9.44 29.47
C CYS A 329 10.18 -9.03 30.08
N PRO A 330 10.14 -8.03 30.98
CA PRO A 330 8.91 -7.57 31.60
C PRO A 330 7.83 -7.20 30.58
N GLU A 331 6.55 -7.42 30.92
CA GLU A 331 5.45 -6.90 30.10
C GLU A 331 5.38 -5.37 30.24
N VAL A 332 5.03 -4.67 29.15
CA VAL A 332 4.84 -3.22 29.18
C VAL A 332 3.51 -2.90 29.85
N MET A 333 3.52 -2.12 30.93
CA MET A 333 2.30 -1.67 31.59
C MET A 333 1.49 -0.80 30.62
N SER A 334 0.26 -1.23 30.33
CA SER A 334 -0.58 -0.51 29.38
C SER A 334 -1.08 0.81 29.96
N THR A 335 -0.81 1.92 29.29
CA THR A 335 -1.40 3.23 29.63
C THR A 335 -2.93 3.16 29.45
N PRO A 336 -3.73 3.59 30.45
CA PRO A 336 -5.17 3.69 30.30
C PRO A 336 -5.50 4.60 29.11
N GLN A 337 -6.25 4.12 28.12
CA GLN A 337 -6.57 4.91 26.93
C GLN A 337 -8.05 4.73 26.57
N LYS A 338 -8.66 5.80 26.05
CA LYS A 338 -10.00 5.73 25.45
C LYS A 338 -9.82 5.22 24.01
N GLY A 339 -9.95 3.90 23.81
CA GLY A 339 -9.88 3.25 22.50
C GLY A 339 -9.05 1.95 22.48
N SER A 340 -9.08 1.26 21.34
CA SER A 340 -8.42 -0.04 21.14
C SER A 340 -7.06 0.02 20.44
N GLY A 341 -6.51 1.20 20.15
CA GLY A 341 -5.28 1.37 19.36
C GLY A 341 -4.10 0.51 19.84
N LEU A 342 -3.75 0.60 21.13
CA LEU A 342 -2.75 -0.28 21.75
C LEU A 342 -3.07 -1.78 21.63
N LYS A 343 -4.33 -2.20 21.81
CA LYS A 343 -4.72 -3.61 21.67
C LYS A 343 -4.52 -4.10 20.24
N THR A 344 -4.83 -3.27 19.25
CA THR A 344 -4.60 -3.55 17.83
C THR A 344 -3.11 -3.67 17.54
N LEU A 345 -2.29 -2.73 18.02
CA LEU A 345 -0.85 -2.82 17.91
C LEU A 345 -0.33 -4.15 18.49
N LYS A 346 -0.75 -4.52 19.72
CA LYS A 346 -0.39 -5.80 20.34
C LYS A 346 -0.76 -7.02 19.49
N ARG A 347 -1.93 -7.00 18.82
CA ARG A 347 -2.36 -8.07 17.90
C ARG A 347 -1.53 -8.10 16.62
N THR A 348 -1.26 -6.96 15.99
CA THR A 348 -0.36 -6.92 14.82
C THR A 348 1.03 -7.42 15.19
N LEU A 349 1.51 -7.09 16.38
CA LEU A 349 2.78 -7.53 16.91
C LEU A 349 2.77 -9.00 17.39
N SER A 350 1.60 -9.64 17.54
CA SER A 350 1.54 -11.05 17.98
C SER A 350 2.13 -12.01 16.95
N LEU A 351 2.21 -11.59 15.68
CA LEU A 351 2.96 -12.31 14.63
C LEU A 351 4.41 -12.58 15.04
N PHE A 352 5.05 -11.64 15.75
CA PHE A 352 6.40 -11.84 16.28
C PHE A 352 6.46 -12.84 17.42
N GLY A 353 5.34 -13.10 18.10
CA GLY A 353 5.20 -14.16 19.11
C GLY A 353 5.03 -15.56 18.53
N GLU A 354 4.66 -15.69 17.25
CA GLU A 354 4.60 -16.99 16.55
C GLU A 354 6.00 -17.51 16.16
N ILE A 355 7.00 -16.60 16.15
CA ILE A 355 8.38 -16.94 15.82
C ILE A 355 9.01 -17.63 17.04
N PRO A 356 9.58 -18.85 16.88
CA PRO A 356 10.24 -19.53 17.98
C PRO A 356 11.35 -18.69 18.61
N ALA A 357 11.45 -18.75 19.94
CA ALA A 357 12.46 -17.99 20.69
C ALA A 357 13.88 -18.32 20.21
N GLY A 358 14.69 -17.27 19.98
CA GLY A 358 16.08 -17.39 19.52
C GLY A 358 16.27 -17.40 18.00
N ILE A 359 15.20 -17.37 17.21
CA ILE A 359 15.28 -17.26 15.74
C ILE A 359 15.15 -15.79 15.33
N ASP A 360 16.18 -15.26 14.68
CA ASP A 360 16.17 -13.96 14.01
C ASP A 360 15.69 -14.16 12.56
N ILE A 361 14.68 -13.40 12.13
CA ILE A 361 14.13 -13.45 10.77
C ILE A 361 15.24 -13.27 9.71
N ASP A 362 16.30 -12.51 10.02
CA ASP A 362 17.40 -12.28 9.08
C ASP A 362 18.12 -13.57 8.64
N THR A 363 18.07 -14.62 9.46
CA THR A 363 18.66 -15.95 9.16
C THR A 363 17.88 -16.76 8.12
N LEU A 364 16.63 -16.36 7.82
CA LEU A 364 15.76 -17.05 6.87
C LEU A 364 16.14 -16.70 5.41
N SER A 365 15.65 -17.52 4.47
CA SER A 365 15.87 -17.25 3.05
C SER A 365 15.22 -15.92 2.64
N LYS A 366 15.78 -15.25 1.61
CA LYS A 366 15.27 -13.95 1.16
C LYS A 366 13.78 -13.98 0.79
N SER A 367 13.30 -15.09 0.23
CA SER A 367 11.88 -15.26 -0.11
C SER A 367 11.01 -15.38 1.14
N GLN A 368 11.45 -16.13 2.16
CA GLN A 368 10.73 -16.26 3.43
C GLN A 368 10.66 -14.94 4.20
N ARG A 369 11.76 -14.19 4.25
CA ARG A 369 11.81 -12.86 4.86
C ARG A 369 10.82 -11.90 4.20
N ARG A 370 10.80 -11.90 2.87
CA ARG A 370 9.84 -11.10 2.09
C ARG A 370 8.40 -11.51 2.33
N GLU A 371 8.12 -12.80 2.42
CA GLU A 371 6.77 -13.29 2.68
C GLU A 371 6.26 -12.89 4.07
N LEU A 372 7.11 -13.00 5.10
CA LEU A 372 6.78 -12.56 6.46
C LEU A 372 6.49 -11.05 6.50
N GLN A 373 7.32 -10.25 5.83
CA GLN A 373 7.09 -8.81 5.68
C GLN A 373 5.80 -8.52 4.90
N ALA A 374 5.55 -9.20 3.79
CA ALA A 374 4.34 -9.04 3.00
C ALA A 374 3.08 -9.41 3.80
N ARG A 375 3.17 -10.39 4.70
CA ARG A 375 2.08 -10.76 5.62
C ARG A 375 1.81 -9.65 6.64
N LEU A 376 2.87 -9.09 7.25
CA LEU A 376 2.77 -7.93 8.15
C LEU A 376 2.10 -6.72 7.46
N GLU A 377 2.35 -6.53 6.17
CA GLU A 377 1.73 -5.45 5.36
C GLU A 377 0.28 -5.75 4.94
N ARG A 378 -0.05 -7.01 4.59
CA ARG A 378 -1.39 -7.44 4.16
C ARG A 378 -2.41 -7.45 5.30
N ASP A 379 -1.99 -7.76 6.52
CA ASP A 379 -2.88 -7.98 7.66
C ASP A 379 -3.52 -6.69 8.24
N ALA A 380 -3.21 -5.50 7.73
CA ALA A 380 -3.74 -4.24 8.27
C ALA A 380 -5.24 -4.04 8.04
N VAL A 381 -5.76 -4.48 6.88
CA VAL A 381 -7.19 -4.30 6.52
C VAL A 381 -8.07 -5.32 7.22
N ASP A 382 -7.65 -6.60 7.23
CA ASP A 382 -8.40 -7.65 7.92
C ASP A 382 -8.36 -7.47 9.45
N ALA A 383 -7.22 -7.03 10.01
CA ALA A 383 -7.14 -6.63 11.41
C ALA A 383 -8.06 -5.45 11.74
N ALA A 384 -8.28 -4.50 10.81
CA ALA A 384 -9.23 -3.40 11.01
C ALA A 384 -10.68 -3.89 11.09
N ILE A 385 -11.06 -4.85 10.24
CA ILE A 385 -12.40 -5.45 10.22
C ILE A 385 -12.68 -6.23 11.51
N GLU A 386 -11.73 -7.07 11.92
CA GLU A 386 -11.82 -7.84 13.16
C GLU A 386 -11.85 -6.92 14.38
N ARG A 387 -11.05 -5.84 14.38
CA ARG A 387 -11.04 -4.82 15.43
C ARG A 387 -12.40 -4.18 15.62
N TRP A 388 -13.05 -3.71 14.55
CA TRP A 388 -14.37 -3.09 14.65
C TRP A 388 -15.39 -4.08 15.22
N ARG A 389 -15.30 -5.36 14.83
CA ARG A 389 -16.15 -6.43 15.34
C ARG A 389 -15.95 -6.68 16.84
N ASP A 390 -14.72 -6.82 17.28
CA ASP A 390 -14.37 -7.16 18.67
C ASP A 390 -14.74 -6.02 19.63
N ASP A 391 -14.47 -4.75 19.25
CA ASP A 391 -14.84 -3.57 20.04
C ASP A 391 -16.36 -3.45 20.18
N ASN A 392 -17.10 -3.73 19.09
CA ASN A 392 -18.56 -3.74 19.14
C ASN A 392 -19.09 -4.84 20.07
N GLN A 393 -18.55 -6.05 19.98
CA GLN A 393 -18.94 -7.15 20.87
C GLN A 393 -18.64 -6.85 22.34
N ALA A 394 -17.50 -6.21 22.63
CA ALA A 394 -17.15 -5.81 23.99
C ALA A 394 -18.15 -4.80 24.57
N LEU A 395 -18.58 -3.80 23.79
CA LEU A 395 -19.58 -2.82 24.24
C LEU A 395 -20.97 -3.45 24.44
N VAL A 396 -21.36 -4.37 23.55
CA VAL A 396 -22.61 -5.13 23.70
C VAL A 396 -22.58 -5.98 24.97
N LYS A 397 -21.45 -6.64 25.28
CA LYS A 397 -21.27 -7.39 26.53
C LYS A 397 -21.34 -6.50 27.78
N MET A 398 -20.98 -5.23 27.68
CA MET A 398 -21.09 -4.24 28.76
C MET A 398 -22.50 -3.63 28.88
N GLY A 399 -23.49 -4.09 28.10
CA GLY A 399 -24.87 -3.61 28.18
C GLY A 399 -25.11 -2.23 27.58
N LEU A 400 -24.15 -1.68 26.82
CA LEU A 400 -24.28 -0.39 26.16
C LEU A 400 -24.86 -0.57 24.75
N ASN A 401 -26.06 -0.03 24.50
CA ASN A 401 -26.64 0.04 23.16
C ASN A 401 -25.83 1.00 22.27
N THR A 402 -25.22 0.47 21.21
CA THR A 402 -24.32 1.19 20.29
C THR A 402 -25.01 2.32 19.52
N SER A 403 -26.34 2.24 19.40
CA SER A 403 -27.20 3.23 18.74
C SER A 403 -27.61 4.43 19.62
N ILE A 404 -27.57 4.28 20.96
CA ILE A 404 -28.15 5.24 21.91
C ILE A 404 -27.08 5.90 22.80
N SER A 405 -26.04 5.16 23.20
CA SER A 405 -24.96 5.72 24.04
C SER A 405 -23.94 6.50 23.21
N SER A 406 -23.14 7.34 23.87
CA SER A 406 -21.99 8.08 23.29
C SER A 406 -20.82 7.12 22.92
N ALA A 407 -21.14 6.08 22.16
CA ALA A 407 -20.27 4.97 21.87
C ALA A 407 -19.01 5.42 21.12
N SER A 408 -17.89 4.77 21.45
CA SER A 408 -16.58 4.96 20.82
C SER A 408 -16.67 4.91 19.30
N LEU A 409 -15.77 5.59 18.59
CA LEU A 409 -15.79 5.63 17.12
C LEU A 409 -15.88 4.23 16.48
N ASN A 410 -15.12 3.26 17.01
CA ASN A 410 -15.01 1.92 16.43
C ASN A 410 -16.31 1.12 16.39
N SER A 411 -17.21 1.30 17.35
CA SER A 411 -18.50 0.61 17.32
C SER A 411 -19.38 1.12 16.19
N ARG A 412 -19.34 2.44 15.96
CA ARG A 412 -20.03 3.07 14.84
C ARG A 412 -19.42 2.67 13.51
N LEU A 413 -18.10 2.50 13.44
CA LEU A 413 -17.43 1.96 12.25
C LEU A 413 -17.92 0.55 11.93
N TYR A 414 -18.15 -0.29 12.95
CA TYR A 414 -18.72 -1.62 12.74
C TYR A 414 -20.17 -1.58 12.25
N ASP A 415 -21.00 -0.69 12.81
CA ASP A 415 -22.38 -0.51 12.35
C ASP A 415 -22.42 -0.01 10.91
N TRP A 416 -21.54 0.93 10.54
CA TRP A 416 -21.37 1.39 9.16
C TRP A 416 -20.86 0.28 8.25
N GLN A 417 -19.93 -0.54 8.72
CA GLN A 417 -19.41 -1.70 7.98
C GLN A 417 -20.54 -2.66 7.64
N ARG A 418 -21.39 -3.02 8.60
CA ARG A 418 -22.55 -3.90 8.36
C ARG A 418 -23.56 -3.28 7.41
N ALA A 419 -23.88 -2.00 7.60
CA ALA A 419 -24.84 -1.28 6.75
C ALA A 419 -24.33 -1.15 5.30
N LEU A 420 -23.06 -0.82 5.13
CA LEU A 420 -22.42 -0.71 3.82
C LEU A 420 -22.26 -2.09 3.16
N GLU A 421 -21.91 -3.13 3.89
CA GLU A 421 -21.87 -4.50 3.38
C GLU A 421 -23.25 -4.94 2.86
N ALA A 422 -24.33 -4.69 3.62
CA ALA A 422 -25.69 -4.98 3.19
C ALA A 422 -26.07 -4.18 1.93
N ARG A 423 -25.71 -2.89 1.87
CA ARG A 423 -25.92 -2.03 0.71
C ARG A 423 -25.17 -2.52 -0.54
N LEU A 424 -23.94 -3.01 -0.37
CA LEU A 424 -23.11 -3.57 -1.46
C LEU A 424 -23.61 -4.93 -1.92
N LYS A 425 -24.08 -5.80 -1.01
CA LYS A 425 -24.78 -7.05 -1.40
C LYS A 425 -26.00 -6.75 -2.26
N PHE A 426 -26.81 -5.78 -1.85
CA PHE A 426 -27.93 -5.31 -2.68
C PHE A 426 -27.47 -4.79 -4.05
N GLU A 427 -26.38 -4.04 -4.14
CA GLU A 427 -25.81 -3.65 -5.45
C GLU A 427 -25.38 -4.84 -6.31
N PHE A 428 -24.83 -5.89 -5.69
CA PHE A 428 -24.41 -7.10 -6.40
C PHE A 428 -25.63 -7.85 -6.95
N ASP A 429 -26.68 -7.98 -6.14
CA ASP A 429 -27.93 -8.63 -6.52
C ASP A 429 -28.63 -7.86 -7.66
N GLU A 430 -28.65 -6.53 -7.58
CA GLU A 430 -29.19 -5.66 -8.64
C GLU A 430 -28.40 -5.79 -9.94
N PHE A 431 -27.05 -5.84 -9.87
CA PHE A 431 -26.24 -6.09 -11.06
C PHE A 431 -26.52 -7.48 -11.66
N ASP A 432 -26.68 -8.51 -10.82
CA ASP A 432 -27.03 -9.86 -11.27
C ASP A 432 -28.43 -9.92 -11.88
N ALA A 433 -29.39 -9.13 -11.38
CA ALA A 433 -30.71 -8.96 -11.97
C ALA A 433 -30.64 -8.26 -13.33
N LEU A 434 -29.79 -7.23 -13.47
CA LEU A 434 -29.55 -6.56 -14.76
C LEU A 434 -28.98 -7.49 -15.83
N ASP A 435 -28.22 -8.50 -15.44
CA ASP A 435 -27.67 -9.48 -16.37
C ASP A 435 -28.70 -10.50 -16.87
N LYS A 436 -29.81 -10.67 -16.13
CA LYS A 436 -30.95 -11.50 -16.54
C LYS A 436 -31.93 -10.75 -17.45
N LEU A 437 -31.92 -9.42 -17.43
CA LEU A 437 -32.79 -8.58 -18.26
C LEU A 437 -32.28 -8.50 -19.71
N GLY A 438 -33.20 -8.51 -20.67
CA GLY A 438 -32.89 -8.45 -22.09
C GLY A 438 -32.22 -7.13 -22.53
N PRO A 439 -31.59 -7.09 -23.73
CA PRO A 439 -30.81 -5.94 -24.22
C PRO A 439 -31.59 -4.62 -24.39
N ASN A 440 -32.94 -4.64 -24.37
CA ASN A 440 -33.78 -3.48 -24.68
C ASN A 440 -34.36 -2.72 -23.47
N GLU A 441 -34.15 -3.16 -22.23
CA GLU A 441 -34.77 -2.57 -21.01
C GLU A 441 -33.80 -1.80 -20.10
N LYS A 442 -32.67 -1.32 -20.63
CA LYS A 442 -31.64 -0.64 -19.83
C LYS A 442 -31.95 0.86 -19.68
N LEU A 443 -32.54 1.25 -18.55
CA LEU A 443 -32.61 2.66 -18.11
C LEU A 443 -31.19 3.23 -17.91
N ARG A 444 -31.05 4.56 -17.89
CA ARG A 444 -29.78 5.26 -17.69
C ARG A 444 -29.04 4.83 -16.41
N GLU A 445 -29.75 4.56 -15.32
CA GLU A 445 -29.16 4.04 -14.06
C GLU A 445 -28.58 2.62 -14.24
N ASN A 446 -29.25 1.80 -15.06
CA ASN A 446 -28.77 0.46 -15.42
C ASN A 446 -27.50 0.53 -16.28
N ALA A 447 -27.29 1.62 -17.03
CA ALA A 447 -26.10 1.82 -17.85
C ALA A 447 -24.85 2.14 -17.02
N GLU A 448 -24.98 2.85 -15.89
CA GLU A 448 -23.85 3.13 -14.98
C GLU A 448 -23.49 1.90 -14.15
N ARG A 449 -24.49 1.20 -13.59
CA ARG A 449 -24.31 -0.08 -12.88
C ARG A 449 -23.69 -1.16 -13.79
N ALA A 450 -24.01 -1.10 -15.07
CA ALA A 450 -23.40 -1.93 -16.09
C ALA A 450 -21.88 -1.70 -16.28
N VAL A 451 -21.35 -0.52 -15.91
CA VAL A 451 -19.93 -0.19 -16.03
C VAL A 451 -19.14 -0.64 -14.81
N TYR A 452 -19.56 -0.23 -13.61
CA TYR A 452 -18.80 -0.51 -12.38
C TYR A 452 -19.14 -1.87 -11.74
N GLY A 453 -20.32 -2.43 -12.02
CA GLY A 453 -20.80 -3.67 -11.41
C GLY A 453 -19.83 -4.84 -11.51
N PRO A 454 -19.24 -5.14 -12.68
CA PRO A 454 -18.24 -6.19 -12.79
C PRO A 454 -17.06 -5.97 -11.83
N PHE A 455 -16.50 -4.76 -11.80
CA PHE A 455 -15.35 -4.45 -10.98
C PHE A 455 -15.62 -4.54 -9.46
N LEU A 456 -16.85 -4.24 -9.03
CA LEU A 456 -17.23 -4.44 -7.63
C LEU A 456 -17.27 -5.94 -7.26
N GLN A 457 -17.77 -6.80 -8.15
CA GLN A 457 -17.85 -8.25 -7.91
C GLN A 457 -16.50 -8.98 -7.96
N LEU A 458 -15.41 -8.30 -8.36
CA LEU A 458 -14.05 -8.85 -8.26
C LEU A 458 -13.55 -8.97 -6.82
N SER A 459 -14.18 -8.29 -5.86
CA SER A 459 -13.87 -8.37 -4.42
C SER A 459 -15.13 -8.72 -3.62
N THR A 460 -14.96 -9.01 -2.34
CA THR A 460 -16.10 -9.34 -1.46
C THR A 460 -16.78 -8.07 -0.91
N PRO A 461 -18.11 -8.06 -0.70
CA PRO A 461 -18.82 -6.90 -0.14
C PRO A 461 -18.25 -6.42 1.20
N SER A 462 -17.82 -7.35 2.06
CA SER A 462 -17.26 -7.00 3.37
C SER A 462 -15.91 -6.28 3.22
N ARG A 463 -15.02 -6.79 2.36
CA ARG A 463 -13.71 -6.18 2.13
C ARG A 463 -13.81 -4.80 1.47
N LEU A 464 -14.69 -4.65 0.48
CA LEU A 464 -14.98 -3.36 -0.15
C LEU A 464 -15.59 -2.35 0.82
N ALA A 465 -16.50 -2.77 1.70
CA ALA A 465 -17.06 -1.89 2.73
C ALA A 465 -15.97 -1.36 3.66
N ALA A 466 -15.06 -2.23 4.10
CA ALA A 466 -14.00 -1.86 5.03
C ALA A 466 -13.01 -0.91 4.36
N LEU A 467 -12.53 -1.28 3.18
CA LEU A 467 -11.65 -0.45 2.37
C LEU A 467 -12.24 0.94 2.12
N THR A 468 -13.54 1.02 1.83
CA THR A 468 -14.23 2.29 1.61
C THR A 468 -14.24 3.17 2.86
N ILE A 469 -14.61 2.60 4.01
CA ILE A 469 -14.60 3.31 5.30
C ILE A 469 -13.19 3.81 5.60
N LEU A 470 -12.18 2.94 5.51
CA LEU A 470 -10.78 3.26 5.78
C LEU A 470 -10.26 4.38 4.88
N ALA A 471 -10.48 4.28 3.57
CA ALA A 471 -9.99 5.24 2.59
C ALA A 471 -10.67 6.61 2.72
N VAL A 472 -12.00 6.66 2.93
CA VAL A 472 -12.73 7.93 3.13
C VAL A 472 -12.27 8.61 4.40
N LEU A 473 -12.17 7.86 5.49
CA LEU A 473 -11.69 8.35 6.76
C LEU A 473 -10.25 8.89 6.63
N SER A 474 -9.35 8.13 6.01
CA SER A 474 -7.96 8.54 5.76
C SER A 474 -7.88 9.83 4.93
N GLY A 475 -8.65 9.92 3.83
CA GLY A 475 -8.70 11.10 2.97
C GLY A 475 -9.19 12.36 3.70
N VAL A 476 -10.18 12.22 4.59
CA VAL A 476 -10.68 13.31 5.46
C VAL A 476 -9.60 13.78 6.43
N SER A 477 -8.88 12.86 7.07
CA SER A 477 -7.84 13.21 8.03
C SER A 477 -6.64 13.89 7.35
N GLY A 478 -6.21 13.40 6.18
CA GLY A 478 -5.07 13.96 5.46
C GLY A 478 -5.27 15.38 4.91
N SER A 479 -6.51 15.81 4.67
CA SER A 479 -6.83 17.16 4.17
C SER A 479 -7.20 18.16 5.27
N GLY A 480 -7.27 17.71 6.53
CA GLY A 480 -7.82 18.46 7.65
C GLY A 480 -9.32 18.21 7.81
N VAL A 481 -9.70 17.60 8.92
CA VAL A 481 -11.07 17.11 9.20
C VAL A 481 -12.13 18.23 9.14
N ASP A 482 -11.72 19.48 9.39
CA ASP A 482 -12.58 20.66 9.48
C ASP A 482 -12.90 21.32 8.12
N VAL A 483 -12.05 21.12 7.11
CA VAL A 483 -12.08 21.90 5.85
C VAL A 483 -12.92 21.21 4.76
N GLY A 484 -13.12 19.90 4.89
CA GLY A 484 -13.78 19.06 3.89
C GLY A 484 -12.84 18.67 2.73
N VAL A 485 -13.13 17.55 2.08
CA VAL A 485 -12.26 16.99 1.02
C VAL A 485 -12.93 17.11 -0.34
N PRO A 486 -12.23 17.54 -1.40
CA PRO A 486 -12.79 17.51 -2.75
C PRO A 486 -13.18 16.09 -3.18
N LEU A 487 -14.41 15.90 -3.68
CA LEU A 487 -14.95 14.58 -4.01
C LEU A 487 -14.11 13.84 -5.05
N TYR A 488 -13.59 14.53 -6.06
CA TYR A 488 -12.79 13.90 -7.12
C TYR A 488 -11.51 13.25 -6.60
N ASN A 489 -10.94 13.75 -5.49
CA ASN A 489 -9.78 13.13 -4.84
C ASN A 489 -10.18 11.84 -4.14
N LEU A 490 -11.28 11.87 -3.37
CA LEU A 490 -11.79 10.70 -2.66
C LEU A 490 -12.19 9.60 -3.65
N VAL A 491 -12.97 9.93 -4.67
CA VAL A 491 -13.40 9.00 -5.72
C VAL A 491 -12.19 8.36 -6.41
N ARG A 492 -11.18 9.15 -6.81
CA ARG A 492 -9.97 8.61 -7.44
C ARG A 492 -9.20 7.70 -6.48
N SER A 493 -9.05 8.11 -5.21
CA SER A 493 -8.34 7.33 -4.21
C SER A 493 -9.03 6.01 -3.90
N LEU A 494 -10.37 6.00 -3.82
CA LEU A 494 -11.19 4.82 -3.60
C LEU A 494 -11.08 3.84 -4.77
N GLY A 495 -11.23 4.33 -6.01
CA GLY A 495 -11.08 3.49 -7.20
C GLY A 495 -9.67 2.89 -7.32
N SER A 496 -8.64 3.64 -6.94
CA SER A 496 -7.26 3.14 -6.93
C SER A 496 -7.00 2.14 -5.80
N ALA A 497 -7.58 2.37 -4.62
CA ALA A 497 -7.47 1.45 -3.49
C ALA A 497 -8.20 0.12 -3.75
N ALA A 498 -9.41 0.17 -4.33
CA ALA A 498 -10.16 -1.02 -4.72
C ALA A 498 -9.45 -1.85 -5.80
N GLU A 499 -8.86 -1.18 -6.80
CA GLU A 499 -8.03 -1.84 -7.82
C GLU A 499 -6.81 -2.54 -7.19
N GLU A 500 -6.12 -1.86 -6.27
CA GLU A 500 -4.95 -2.42 -5.59
C GLU A 500 -5.32 -3.66 -4.78
N ASP A 501 -6.41 -3.59 -4.01
CA ASP A 501 -6.90 -4.70 -3.20
C ASP A 501 -7.27 -5.93 -4.05
N VAL A 502 -7.97 -5.73 -5.17
CA VAL A 502 -8.30 -6.81 -6.12
C VAL A 502 -7.04 -7.45 -6.70
N ARG A 503 -6.00 -6.65 -6.99
CA ARG A 503 -4.73 -7.17 -7.52
C ARG A 503 -3.99 -8.00 -6.48
N ILE A 504 -3.95 -7.54 -5.23
CA ILE A 504 -3.34 -8.27 -4.12
C ILE A 504 -4.06 -9.60 -3.93
N GLN A 505 -5.40 -9.59 -3.89
CA GLN A 505 -6.20 -10.81 -3.75
C GLN A 505 -5.90 -11.83 -4.87
N ARG A 506 -5.80 -11.37 -6.12
CA ARG A 506 -5.47 -12.23 -7.26
C ARG A 506 -4.09 -12.88 -7.11
N ARG A 507 -3.10 -12.11 -6.66
CA ARG A 507 -1.75 -12.62 -6.43
C ARG A 507 -1.74 -13.67 -5.33
N ASP A 508 -2.44 -13.42 -4.23
CA ASP A 508 -2.58 -14.37 -3.12
C ASP A 508 -3.26 -15.68 -3.58
N GLU A 509 -4.33 -15.59 -4.38
CA GLU A 509 -5.01 -16.76 -4.93
C GLU A 509 -4.13 -17.57 -5.89
N ALA A 510 -3.35 -16.89 -6.73
CA ALA A 510 -2.41 -17.52 -7.66
C ALA A 510 -1.26 -18.24 -6.91
N GLU A 511 -0.68 -17.59 -5.90
CA GLU A 511 0.36 -18.17 -5.06
C GLU A 511 -0.16 -19.36 -4.25
N ALA A 512 -1.39 -19.26 -3.72
CA ALA A 512 -2.05 -20.37 -3.03
C ALA A 512 -2.30 -21.56 -3.97
N LYS A 513 -2.68 -21.32 -5.23
CA LYS A 513 -2.84 -22.36 -6.26
C LYS A 513 -1.50 -23.03 -6.57
N LYS A 514 -0.44 -22.25 -6.83
CA LYS A 514 0.93 -22.76 -7.03
C LYS A 514 1.40 -23.62 -5.85
N ARG A 515 1.13 -23.20 -4.60
CA ARG A 515 1.47 -23.98 -3.39
C ARG A 515 0.70 -25.30 -3.30
N LYS A 516 -0.59 -25.32 -3.65
CA LYS A 516 -1.40 -26.55 -3.69
C LYS A 516 -0.89 -27.52 -4.76
N GLU A 517 -0.51 -27.02 -5.93
CA GLU A 517 0.04 -27.81 -7.03
C GLU A 517 1.41 -28.39 -6.66
N ALA A 518 2.29 -27.59 -6.05
CA ALA A 518 3.58 -28.06 -5.54
C ALA A 518 3.41 -29.14 -4.46
N ALA A 519 2.45 -28.98 -3.54
CA ALA A 519 2.14 -30.00 -2.53
C ALA A 519 1.58 -31.30 -3.15
N LYS A 520 0.75 -31.20 -4.19
CA LYS A 520 0.27 -32.37 -4.96
C LYS A 520 1.41 -33.07 -5.70
N ALA A 521 2.31 -32.31 -6.33
CA ALA A 521 3.49 -32.85 -7.02
C ALA A 521 4.46 -33.53 -6.04
N ALA A 522 4.67 -32.96 -4.85
CA ALA A 522 5.48 -33.56 -3.80
C ALA A 522 4.87 -34.88 -3.28
N LYS A 523 3.54 -34.93 -3.08
CA LYS A 523 2.84 -36.19 -2.74
C LYS A 523 2.92 -37.23 -3.85
N ALA A 524 2.83 -36.82 -5.12
CA ALA A 524 2.98 -37.73 -6.26
C ALA A 524 4.39 -38.30 -6.37
N LYS A 525 5.43 -37.50 -6.08
CA LYS A 525 6.82 -37.97 -5.99
C LYS A 525 7.06 -38.91 -4.81
N ALA A 526 6.44 -38.68 -3.66
CA ALA A 526 6.53 -39.56 -2.49
C ALA A 526 5.79 -40.90 -2.67
N ALA A 527 4.88 -41.00 -3.64
CA ALA A 527 4.14 -42.21 -3.97
C ALA A 527 4.85 -43.10 -5.01
N GLN A 528 6.01 -42.70 -5.53
CA GLN A 528 6.85 -43.55 -6.39
C GLN A 528 7.90 -44.29 -5.54
N PRO A 529 8.09 -45.61 -5.73
CA PRO A 529 9.14 -46.34 -5.03
C PRO A 529 10.52 -45.82 -5.47
N ALA A 530 11.41 -45.59 -4.50
CA ALA A 530 12.76 -45.08 -4.74
C ALA A 530 13.55 -46.02 -5.68
N ALA A 531 13.76 -45.57 -6.92
CA ALA A 531 14.73 -46.19 -7.82
C ALA A 531 16.15 -45.88 -7.34
N LYS A 532 17.02 -46.89 -7.36
CA LYS A 532 18.42 -46.80 -6.92
C LYS A 532 19.21 -45.75 -7.71
N PRO A 533 20.14 -45.01 -7.08
CA PRO A 533 21.01 -44.08 -7.78
C PRO A 533 22.10 -44.85 -8.54
N GLY A 534 22.04 -44.80 -9.87
CA GLY A 534 23.09 -45.22 -10.80
C GLY A 534 23.46 -44.06 -11.71
N GLU A 535 24.75 -43.89 -11.91
CA GLU A 535 25.44 -42.76 -12.55
C GLU A 535 24.92 -42.42 -13.96
N GLY A 536 24.82 -41.10 -14.21
CA GLY A 536 24.52 -40.54 -15.52
C GLY A 536 24.23 -39.05 -15.40
N LEU A 537 25.25 -38.22 -15.58
CA LEU A 537 25.11 -36.78 -15.83
C LEU A 537 24.46 -36.61 -17.22
N GLU A 538 23.14 -36.64 -17.27
CA GLU A 538 22.37 -36.12 -18.41
C GLU A 538 21.73 -34.79 -17.99
N GLU A 539 22.04 -33.75 -18.76
CA GLU A 539 21.47 -32.42 -18.63
C GLU A 539 19.94 -32.51 -18.64
N ALA A 540 19.31 -31.99 -17.59
CA ALA A 540 17.87 -31.90 -17.50
C ALA A 540 17.31 -31.14 -18.71
N PRO A 541 16.28 -31.64 -19.41
CA PRO A 541 15.66 -30.93 -20.51
C PRO A 541 15.07 -29.63 -19.95
N VAL A 542 15.58 -28.51 -20.43
CA VAL A 542 15.08 -27.17 -20.17
C VAL A 542 13.57 -27.17 -20.43
N GLN A 543 12.78 -27.04 -19.37
CA GLN A 543 11.33 -26.95 -19.46
C GLN A 543 10.96 -25.75 -20.36
N PRO A 544 10.12 -25.92 -21.40
CA PRO A 544 9.66 -24.81 -22.24
C PRO A 544 8.81 -23.76 -21.51
N THR A 545 8.46 -24.01 -20.25
CA THR A 545 7.59 -23.17 -19.42
C THR A 545 8.18 -21.79 -19.10
N ALA A 546 9.52 -21.67 -19.07
CA ALA A 546 10.18 -20.39 -18.84
C ALA A 546 9.96 -19.38 -19.99
N ARG A 547 9.67 -19.85 -21.21
CA ARG A 547 9.50 -18.98 -22.38
C ARG A 547 8.08 -18.40 -22.50
N VAL A 548 7.08 -19.09 -21.94
CA VAL A 548 5.68 -18.63 -21.93
C VAL A 548 5.42 -17.69 -20.74
N GLU A 549 6.01 -17.96 -19.57
CA GLU A 549 5.93 -17.05 -18.42
C GLU A 549 6.70 -15.73 -18.70
N ALA A 550 7.72 -15.77 -19.57
CA ALA A 550 8.44 -14.58 -20.07
C ALA A 550 7.70 -13.78 -21.17
N LEU A 551 6.67 -14.36 -21.81
CA LEU A 551 5.85 -13.66 -22.82
C LEU A 551 4.72 -12.84 -22.17
N TYR A 552 4.24 -13.24 -20.99
CA TYR A 552 3.26 -12.47 -20.20
C TYR A 552 3.90 -11.47 -19.22
N SER A 553 5.23 -11.42 -19.13
CA SER A 553 5.96 -10.41 -18.36
C SER A 553 6.30 -9.18 -19.20
N GLN A 554 5.32 -8.57 -19.87
CA GLN A 554 5.52 -7.31 -20.57
C GLN A 554 4.42 -6.30 -20.19
N ASP A 555 4.85 -5.34 -19.37
CA ASP A 555 4.19 -4.14 -18.88
C ASP A 555 3.17 -4.28 -17.71
N PRO A 556 3.58 -4.02 -16.44
CA PRO A 556 2.65 -3.91 -15.30
C PRO A 556 1.66 -2.73 -15.40
N SER A 557 1.72 -1.93 -16.47
CA SER A 557 0.71 -0.92 -16.80
C SER A 557 -0.56 -1.52 -17.44
N ALA A 558 -0.45 -2.65 -18.14
CA ALA A 558 -1.54 -3.26 -18.92
C ALA A 558 -2.68 -3.82 -18.05
N GLU A 559 -2.41 -4.13 -16.77
CA GLU A 559 -3.42 -4.63 -15.83
C GLU A 559 -4.13 -3.54 -15.02
N ARG A 560 -3.88 -2.26 -15.30
CA ARG A 560 -4.49 -1.17 -14.53
C ARG A 560 -5.86 -0.80 -15.08
N TRP A 561 -6.82 -0.56 -14.19
CA TRP A 561 -8.13 -0.08 -14.60
C TRP A 561 -8.00 1.32 -15.24
N PRO A 562 -8.71 1.57 -16.34
CA PRO A 562 -8.79 2.88 -16.94
C PRO A 562 -9.32 3.91 -15.95
N VAL A 563 -8.88 5.16 -16.10
CA VAL A 563 -9.22 6.24 -15.17
C VAL A 563 -10.74 6.41 -15.04
N GLY A 564 -11.49 6.30 -16.14
CA GLY A 564 -12.95 6.38 -16.13
C GLY A 564 -13.58 5.31 -15.24
N ILE A 565 -13.14 4.06 -15.34
CA ILE A 565 -13.61 2.94 -14.49
C ILE A 565 -13.31 3.21 -13.02
N LYS A 566 -12.10 3.67 -12.69
CA LYS A 566 -11.74 4.05 -11.31
C LYS A 566 -12.68 5.11 -10.74
N TYR A 567 -13.06 6.10 -11.54
CA TYR A 567 -14.02 7.11 -11.13
C TYR A 567 -15.41 6.53 -10.90
N HIS A 568 -15.90 5.63 -11.77
CA HIS A 568 -17.20 4.98 -11.60
C HIS A 568 -17.25 4.09 -10.34
N VAL A 569 -16.25 3.23 -10.16
CA VAL A 569 -16.14 2.36 -8.96
C VAL A 569 -16.02 3.20 -7.69
N GLY A 570 -15.11 4.18 -7.67
CA GLY A 570 -14.92 5.04 -6.51
C GLY A 570 -16.14 5.88 -6.17
N ALA A 571 -16.92 6.32 -7.17
CA ALA A 571 -18.16 7.06 -6.97
C ALA A 571 -19.27 6.17 -6.38
N ALA A 572 -19.41 4.93 -6.88
CA ALA A 572 -20.38 3.98 -6.35
C ALA A 572 -20.09 3.64 -4.86
N LEU A 573 -18.82 3.38 -4.53
CA LEU A 573 -18.38 3.14 -3.15
C LEU A 573 -18.62 4.36 -2.25
N LEU A 574 -18.26 5.56 -2.72
CA LEU A 574 -18.44 6.80 -1.97
C LEU A 574 -19.92 7.13 -1.74
N GLN A 575 -20.77 6.88 -2.74
CA GLN A 575 -22.22 7.04 -2.60
C GLN A 575 -22.77 6.06 -1.55
N GLY A 576 -22.33 4.80 -1.59
CA GLY A 576 -22.72 3.78 -0.63
C GLY A 576 -22.44 4.19 0.82
N ILE A 577 -21.26 4.75 1.12
CA ILE A 577 -20.95 5.21 2.48
C ILE A 577 -21.70 6.50 2.88
N ILE A 578 -21.95 7.43 1.95
CA ILE A 578 -22.75 8.63 2.23
C ILE A 578 -24.18 8.24 2.64
N ASP A 579 -24.77 7.25 1.96
CA ASP A 579 -26.15 6.82 2.21
C ASP A 579 -26.31 5.99 3.49
N THR A 580 -25.27 5.24 3.88
CA THR A 580 -25.33 4.29 4.99
C THR A 580 -24.76 4.83 6.30
N ALA A 581 -23.74 5.69 6.25
CA ALA A 581 -23.06 6.16 7.46
C ALA A 581 -23.87 7.26 8.18
N LYS A 582 -24.45 6.91 9.33
CA LYS A 582 -25.20 7.83 10.19
C LYS A 582 -24.57 7.93 11.58
N ILE A 583 -24.73 9.07 12.23
CA ILE A 583 -24.21 9.39 13.54
C ILE A 583 -25.32 10.00 14.42
N THR A 584 -25.48 9.47 15.63
CA THR A 584 -26.41 10.03 16.62
C THR A 584 -25.78 11.25 17.26
N VAL A 585 -26.42 12.40 17.07
CA VAL A 585 -26.03 13.69 17.65
C VAL A 585 -26.97 14.00 18.80
N VAL A 586 -26.42 14.16 19.99
CA VAL A 586 -27.17 14.61 21.17
C VAL A 586 -26.84 16.07 21.41
N LYS A 587 -27.86 16.94 21.44
CA LYS A 587 -27.73 18.36 21.76
C LYS A 587 -28.84 18.81 22.68
N GLU A 588 -28.53 19.79 23.51
CA GLU A 588 -29.53 20.48 24.32
C GLU A 588 -30.36 21.40 23.42
N HIS A 589 -31.68 21.30 23.55
CA HIS A 589 -32.59 22.17 22.83
C HIS A 589 -32.51 23.59 23.41
N PRO A 590 -32.29 24.62 22.58
CA PRO A 590 -31.95 25.98 23.04
C PRO A 590 -33.05 26.66 23.87
N GLU A 591 -34.31 26.23 23.74
CA GLU A 591 -35.44 26.83 24.47
C GLU A 591 -35.96 25.98 25.63
N THR A 592 -35.74 24.66 25.63
CA THR A 592 -36.33 23.74 26.63
C THR A 592 -35.29 23.10 27.54
N GLY A 593 -33.99 23.23 27.24
CA GLY A 593 -32.89 22.62 28.00
C GLY A 593 -32.88 21.09 28.01
N SER A 594 -33.81 20.44 27.30
CA SER A 594 -33.88 18.98 27.20
C SER A 594 -32.87 18.45 26.18
N LEU A 595 -32.27 17.30 26.50
CA LEU A 595 -31.37 16.59 25.58
C LEU A 595 -32.18 15.92 24.47
N VAL A 596 -31.95 16.33 23.23
CA VAL A 596 -32.56 15.73 22.03
C VAL A 596 -31.49 14.94 21.29
N SER A 597 -31.77 13.67 21.04
CA SER A 597 -30.94 12.78 20.21
C SER A 597 -31.53 12.62 18.82
N GLU A 598 -30.78 12.95 17.78
CA GLU A 598 -31.19 12.76 16.38
C GLU A 598 -30.12 12.00 15.60
N SER A 599 -30.53 11.09 14.71
CA SER A 599 -29.62 10.39 13.80
C SER A 599 -29.41 11.21 12.52
N GLN A 600 -28.19 11.68 12.30
CA GLN A 600 -27.81 12.53 11.17
C GLN A 600 -26.79 11.83 10.26
N PRO A 601 -26.68 12.17 8.96
CA PRO A 601 -25.61 11.64 8.11
C PRO A 601 -24.23 12.01 8.64
N ALA A 602 -23.31 11.02 8.65
CA ALA A 602 -21.92 11.22 9.07
C ALA A 602 -21.13 12.04 8.05
N PHE A 603 -21.45 11.86 6.77
CA PHE A 603 -20.84 12.56 5.64
C PHE A 603 -21.91 13.25 4.81
N VAL A 604 -21.63 14.47 4.36
CA VAL A 604 -22.55 15.26 3.54
C VAL A 604 -21.81 15.78 2.32
N HIS A 605 -22.38 15.58 1.13
CA HIS A 605 -21.90 16.22 -0.09
C HIS A 605 -22.39 17.68 -0.11
N ASN A 606 -21.44 18.62 -0.13
CA ASN A 606 -21.72 20.04 -0.27
C ASN A 606 -20.96 20.63 -1.46
N GLN A 607 -21.39 21.79 -1.95
CA GLN A 607 -20.72 22.50 -3.04
C GLN A 607 -20.07 23.78 -2.51
N GLN A 608 -18.77 23.91 -2.72
CA GLN A 608 -18.00 25.08 -2.30
C GLN A 608 -17.37 25.78 -3.52
N TYR A 609 -17.21 27.09 -3.45
CA TYR A 609 -16.48 27.84 -4.47
C TYR A 609 -15.00 27.89 -4.11
N LYS A 610 -14.14 27.41 -5.02
CA LYS A 610 -12.68 27.52 -4.89
C LYS A 610 -12.14 28.15 -6.16
N ARG A 611 -11.46 29.29 -6.04
CA ARG A 611 -10.93 30.08 -7.18
C ARG A 611 -12.01 30.38 -8.24
N GLY A 612 -13.23 30.75 -7.79
CA GLY A 612 -14.36 31.08 -8.68
C GLY A 612 -15.06 29.89 -9.35
N LYS A 613 -14.57 28.65 -9.16
CA LYS A 613 -15.22 27.43 -9.69
C LYS A 613 -15.97 26.70 -8.58
N LYS A 614 -17.16 26.19 -8.91
CA LYS A 614 -17.95 25.35 -8.00
C LYS A 614 -17.36 23.94 -7.96
N ILE A 615 -16.99 23.46 -6.77
CA ILE A 615 -16.39 22.15 -6.54
C ILE A 615 -17.22 21.40 -5.49
N GLY A 616 -17.54 20.13 -5.77
CA GLY A 616 -18.15 19.25 -4.78
C GLY A 616 -17.13 18.80 -3.73
N VAL A 617 -17.47 18.97 -2.46
CA VAL A 617 -16.67 18.57 -1.31
C VAL A 617 -17.48 17.64 -0.40
N LEU A 618 -16.82 16.65 0.18
CA LEU A 618 -17.35 15.85 1.28
C LEU A 618 -17.04 16.57 2.59
N VAL A 619 -18.09 16.93 3.32
CA VAL A 619 -18.01 17.56 4.64
C VAL A 619 -18.41 16.54 5.70
N VAL A 620 -17.67 16.52 6.80
CA VAL A 620 -17.88 15.57 7.90
C VAL A 620 -18.73 16.22 8.99
N ASN A 621 -19.66 15.46 9.57
CA ASN A 621 -20.49 15.93 10.67
C ASN A 621 -19.61 16.37 11.87
N LYS A 622 -19.90 17.54 12.47
CA LYS A 622 -19.09 18.12 13.56
C LYS A 622 -18.85 17.17 14.72
N THR A 623 -19.84 16.35 15.11
CA THR A 623 -19.67 15.36 16.19
C THR A 623 -18.64 14.30 15.80
N LEU A 624 -18.63 13.87 14.54
CA LEU A 624 -17.61 12.95 14.03
C LEU A 624 -16.23 13.62 13.98
N VAL A 625 -16.17 14.91 13.64
CA VAL A 625 -14.91 15.67 13.66
C VAL A 625 -14.29 15.70 15.06
N GLU A 626 -15.09 15.98 16.09
CA GLU A 626 -14.63 15.98 17.48
C GLU A 626 -14.14 14.59 17.93
N MET A 627 -14.80 13.52 17.50
CA MET A 627 -14.36 12.14 17.77
C MET A 627 -13.04 11.83 17.08
N LEU A 628 -12.91 12.19 15.79
CA LEU A 628 -11.70 11.98 15.00
C LEU A 628 -10.48 12.76 15.51
N LYS A 629 -10.70 13.89 16.19
CA LYS A 629 -9.63 14.65 16.85
C LYS A 629 -9.16 14.02 18.16
N ARG A 630 -10.00 13.22 18.82
CA ARG A 630 -9.71 12.60 20.13
C ARG A 630 -9.07 11.22 20.00
N GLU A 631 -9.43 10.45 18.97
CA GLU A 631 -8.99 9.06 18.81
C GLU A 631 -8.07 8.92 17.57
N PRO A 632 -6.76 8.62 17.73
CA PRO A 632 -5.91 8.31 16.58
C PRO A 632 -6.33 6.96 15.96
N ARG A 633 -6.32 6.88 14.62
CA ARG A 633 -6.77 5.68 13.89
C ARG A 633 -5.68 4.62 13.83
N GLY A 634 -6.07 3.37 14.09
CA GLY A 634 -5.18 2.21 14.11
C GLY A 634 -4.82 1.63 12.74
N ASP A 635 -5.60 1.88 11.68
CA ASP A 635 -5.37 1.19 10.40
C ASP A 635 -4.15 1.76 9.61
N PHE A 636 -3.55 2.81 10.17
CA PHE A 636 -2.26 3.38 9.80
C PHE A 636 -1.06 2.59 10.39
N LEU A 637 -1.29 1.61 11.27
CA LEU A 637 -0.25 0.98 12.10
C LEU A 637 0.79 0.18 11.30
N ALA A 638 0.39 -0.68 10.36
CA ALA A 638 1.34 -1.57 9.67
C ALA A 638 2.40 -0.82 8.84
N ARG A 639 2.01 0.28 8.16
CA ARG A 639 2.94 1.17 7.44
C ARG A 639 3.85 1.99 8.36
N HIS A 640 3.61 1.91 9.66
CA HIS A 640 4.35 2.65 10.68
C HIS A 640 5.21 1.77 11.57
N LEU A 641 5.24 0.46 11.29
CA LEU A 641 6.16 -0.48 11.91
C LEU A 641 7.48 -0.55 11.11
N PRO A 642 8.61 -0.82 11.79
CA PRO A 642 9.85 -1.17 11.12
C PRO A 642 9.68 -2.40 10.24
N MET A 643 10.43 -2.49 9.13
CA MET A 643 10.45 -3.70 8.32
C MET A 643 11.34 -4.77 8.95
N VAL A 644 11.01 -6.03 8.76
CA VAL A 644 11.84 -7.19 9.18
C VAL A 644 12.60 -7.85 8.03
N CYS A 645 12.59 -7.21 6.87
CA CYS A 645 13.46 -7.53 5.75
C CYS A 645 14.03 -6.25 5.16
N GLU A 646 15.09 -6.40 4.35
CA GLU A 646 15.63 -5.27 3.58
C GLU A 646 14.53 -4.62 2.71
N PRO A 647 14.44 -3.28 2.70
CA PRO A 647 13.52 -2.54 1.84
C PRO A 647 13.71 -2.80 0.35
N GLU A 648 12.64 -2.65 -0.43
CA GLU A 648 12.74 -2.60 -1.90
C GLU A 648 13.51 -1.35 -2.33
N PRO A 649 14.44 -1.46 -3.30
CA PRO A 649 15.17 -0.32 -3.81
C PRO A 649 14.22 0.64 -4.55
N TRP A 650 14.50 1.94 -4.43
CA TRP A 650 13.74 2.97 -5.12
C TRP A 650 14.03 2.96 -6.62
N THR A 651 12.99 2.73 -7.42
CA THR A 651 13.08 2.67 -8.89
C THR A 651 12.13 3.65 -9.58
N ARG A 652 11.00 3.99 -8.94
CA ARG A 652 10.01 4.94 -9.44
C ARG A 652 9.51 5.84 -8.31
N PHE A 653 8.71 6.83 -8.66
CA PHE A 653 8.07 7.71 -7.69
C PHE A 653 7.27 6.96 -6.62
N ASP A 654 6.59 5.88 -7.02
CA ASP A 654 5.71 5.06 -6.19
C ASP A 654 6.21 3.62 -5.95
N LYS A 655 7.47 3.31 -6.31
CA LYS A 655 8.05 1.97 -6.20
C LYS A 655 9.40 2.01 -5.48
N GLY A 656 9.40 1.46 -4.27
CA GLY A 656 10.53 1.38 -3.34
C GLY A 656 10.03 1.42 -1.89
N GLY A 657 10.91 1.10 -0.94
CA GLY A 657 10.56 1.03 0.47
C GLY A 657 9.90 -0.29 0.86
N PHE A 658 8.59 -0.29 1.04
CA PHE A 658 7.82 -1.48 1.46
C PHE A 658 7.70 -2.53 0.33
N VAL A 659 7.35 -3.77 0.69
CA VAL A 659 7.26 -4.89 -0.27
C VAL A 659 5.97 -4.81 -1.09
N GLU A 660 4.83 -4.69 -0.41
CA GLU A 660 3.49 -4.69 -1.02
C GLU A 660 2.85 -3.30 -0.99
N SER A 661 3.09 -2.52 0.06
CA SER A 661 2.50 -1.19 0.23
C SER A 661 3.20 -0.14 -0.66
N PRO A 662 2.48 0.56 -1.56
CA PRO A 662 3.09 1.64 -2.32
C PRO A 662 3.48 2.82 -1.40
N ALA A 663 4.70 3.33 -1.56
CA ALA A 663 5.21 4.49 -0.87
C ALA A 663 5.74 5.52 -1.87
N HIS A 664 5.69 6.80 -1.50
CA HIS A 664 6.20 7.88 -2.33
C HIS A 664 7.62 8.27 -1.92
N ILE A 665 8.52 8.37 -2.91
CA ILE A 665 9.89 8.82 -2.68
C ILE A 665 9.95 10.26 -2.20
N VAL A 666 9.11 11.14 -2.74
CA VAL A 666 9.02 12.55 -2.31
C VAL A 666 7.70 12.77 -1.56
N ARG A 667 7.78 13.36 -0.37
CA ARG A 667 6.63 13.84 0.41
C ARG A 667 6.04 15.08 -0.27
N VAL A 668 5.09 14.86 -1.18
CA VAL A 668 4.43 15.93 -1.91
C VAL A 668 3.39 16.62 -1.03
N LYS A 669 3.37 17.96 -1.06
CA LYS A 669 2.38 18.75 -0.32
C LYS A 669 0.97 18.51 -0.89
N PRO A 670 -0.08 18.37 -0.05
CA PRO A 670 -1.44 18.18 -0.54
C PRO A 670 -1.88 19.29 -1.51
N GLY A 671 -2.31 18.90 -2.70
CA GLY A 671 -2.76 19.80 -3.76
C GLY A 671 -1.67 20.32 -4.70
N GLU A 672 -0.40 20.00 -4.44
CA GLU A 672 0.73 20.29 -5.33
C GLU A 672 0.92 19.13 -6.32
N LYS A 673 1.02 19.44 -7.62
CA LYS A 673 1.16 18.41 -8.66
C LYS A 673 2.54 18.46 -9.31
N ASP A 674 3.14 19.64 -9.38
CA ASP A 674 4.36 19.86 -10.15
C ASP A 674 5.51 19.09 -9.53
N GLN A 675 5.61 19.08 -8.19
CA GLN A 675 6.60 18.28 -7.46
C GLN A 675 6.59 16.81 -7.90
N LYS A 676 5.40 16.21 -8.04
CA LYS A 676 5.27 14.82 -8.48
C LYS A 676 5.74 14.66 -9.93
N ILE A 677 5.22 15.48 -10.84
CA ILE A 677 5.48 15.36 -12.28
C ILE A 677 6.98 15.57 -12.58
N TYR A 678 7.60 16.60 -12.00
CA TYR A 678 9.03 16.85 -12.16
C TYR A 678 9.87 15.72 -11.55
N THR A 679 9.46 15.15 -10.41
CA THR A 679 10.17 14.01 -9.81
C THR A 679 10.08 12.78 -10.72
N GLU A 680 8.89 12.44 -11.22
CA GLU A 680 8.69 11.31 -12.15
C GLU A 680 9.55 11.44 -13.40
N ALA A 681 9.59 12.63 -14.01
CA ALA A 681 10.41 12.88 -15.18
C ALA A 681 11.92 12.91 -14.87
N ALA A 682 12.33 13.43 -13.71
CA ALA A 682 13.73 13.40 -13.29
C ALA A 682 14.22 11.97 -13.02
N ILE A 683 13.36 11.10 -12.48
CA ILE A 683 13.66 9.66 -12.34
C ILE A 683 13.76 9.00 -13.71
N ALA A 684 12.80 9.24 -14.61
CA ALA A 684 12.80 8.66 -15.95
C ALA A 684 14.05 9.03 -16.76
N ASN A 685 14.56 10.25 -16.58
CA ASN A 685 15.80 10.72 -17.21
C ASN A 685 17.08 10.31 -16.46
N GLY A 686 16.98 9.55 -15.36
CA GLY A 686 18.13 9.11 -14.58
C GLY A 686 18.79 10.20 -13.71
N HIS A 687 18.23 11.41 -13.66
CA HIS A 687 18.81 12.54 -12.91
C HIS A 687 18.76 12.33 -11.39
N MET A 688 17.90 11.45 -10.90
CA MET A 688 17.76 11.15 -9.46
C MET A 688 18.51 9.91 -8.99
N GLU A 689 19.31 9.26 -9.83
CA GLU A 689 19.98 7.99 -9.51
C GLU A 689 20.77 8.02 -8.20
N GLN A 690 21.52 9.09 -7.93
CA GLN A 690 22.30 9.25 -6.70
C GLN A 690 21.41 9.41 -5.46
N VAL A 691 20.26 10.08 -5.60
CA VAL A 691 19.28 10.23 -4.51
C VAL A 691 18.63 8.88 -4.21
N LEU A 692 18.22 8.12 -5.24
CA LEU A 692 17.65 6.78 -5.10
C LEU A 692 18.63 5.85 -4.35
N LYS A 693 19.88 5.77 -4.82
CA LYS A 693 20.94 4.98 -4.19
C LYS A 693 21.24 5.42 -2.75
N GLY A 694 21.21 6.72 -2.48
CA GLY A 694 21.37 7.27 -1.13
C GLY A 694 20.27 6.81 -0.18
N LEU A 695 19.01 6.84 -0.63
CA LEU A 695 17.87 6.34 0.15
C LEU A 695 17.91 4.84 0.36
N ASP A 696 18.32 4.08 -0.66
CA ASP A 696 18.50 2.63 -0.55
C ASP A 696 19.58 2.28 0.47
N SER A 697 20.67 3.03 0.51
CA SER A 697 21.74 2.85 1.49
C SER A 697 21.26 3.09 2.93
N LEU A 698 20.51 4.18 3.15
CA LEU A 698 19.88 4.46 4.44
C LEU A 698 18.87 3.36 4.82
N GLY A 699 18.08 2.89 3.86
CA GLY A 699 17.07 1.85 4.06
C GLY A 699 17.64 0.48 4.41
N LYS A 700 18.78 0.11 3.82
CA LYS A 700 19.47 -1.18 4.04
C LYS A 700 20.24 -1.25 5.35
N THR A 701 20.36 -0.13 6.07
CA THR A 701 21.04 -0.14 7.37
C THR A 701 20.20 -0.94 8.37
N ALA A 702 20.76 -2.06 8.83
CA ALA A 702 20.11 -2.98 9.76
C ALA A 702 20.27 -2.51 11.22
N TRP A 703 19.17 -2.57 11.98
CA TRP A 703 19.10 -2.15 13.38
C TRP A 703 18.63 -3.31 14.28
N LYS A 704 18.99 -3.24 15.57
CA LYS A 704 18.52 -4.12 16.64
C LYS A 704 18.17 -3.31 17.89
N ILE A 705 17.35 -3.89 18.77
CA ILE A 705 16.97 -3.26 20.02
C ILE A 705 18.05 -3.49 21.08
N ASN A 706 18.45 -2.42 21.79
CA ASN A 706 19.30 -2.50 22.97
C ASN A 706 18.52 -3.13 24.13
N LYS A 707 18.74 -4.42 24.38
CA LYS A 707 18.00 -5.17 25.41
C LYS A 707 18.27 -4.66 26.83
N ASN A 708 19.50 -4.22 27.11
CA ASN A 708 19.89 -3.71 28.43
C ASN A 708 19.14 -2.42 28.74
N VAL A 709 19.12 -1.48 27.79
CA VAL A 709 18.38 -0.23 27.92
C VAL A 709 16.87 -0.48 27.96
N LEU A 710 16.36 -1.39 27.12
CA LEU A 710 14.94 -1.76 27.14
C LEU A 710 14.50 -2.29 28.52
N SER A 711 15.31 -3.13 29.15
CA SER A 711 15.00 -3.64 30.50
C SER A 711 14.85 -2.52 31.52
N VAL A 712 15.84 -1.63 31.60
CA VAL A 712 15.80 -0.47 32.52
C VAL A 712 14.61 0.45 32.21
N MET A 713 14.35 0.68 30.93
CA MET A 713 13.24 1.52 30.49
C MET A 713 11.88 0.92 30.85
N LEU A 714 11.73 -0.40 30.78
CA LEU A 714 10.52 -1.11 31.20
C LEU A 714 10.35 -1.06 32.71
N ASP A 715 11.42 -1.20 33.50
CA ASP A 715 11.34 -1.06 34.97
C ASP A 715 10.86 0.34 35.36
N VAL A 716 11.41 1.39 34.74
CA VAL A 716 10.99 2.78 34.94
C VAL A 716 9.54 2.96 34.49
N TRP A 717 9.19 2.49 33.30
CA TRP A 717 7.84 2.61 32.77
C TRP A 717 6.78 1.94 33.66
N ASN A 718 7.11 0.75 34.15
CA ASN A 718 6.27 -0.08 35.00
C ASN A 718 6.19 0.41 36.46
N SER A 719 7.12 1.25 36.92
CA SER A 719 6.97 1.95 38.20
C SER A 719 5.84 2.99 38.17
N GLY A 720 5.53 3.53 36.99
CA GLY A 720 4.58 4.64 36.82
C GLY A 720 5.11 6.02 37.23
N GLU A 721 6.35 6.10 37.71
CA GLU A 721 7.00 7.35 38.11
C GLU A 721 7.54 8.14 36.90
N ALA A 722 7.78 9.43 37.10
CA ALA A 722 8.43 10.27 36.11
C ALA A 722 9.96 10.14 36.25
N LEU A 723 10.66 9.79 35.17
CA LEU A 723 12.12 9.74 35.15
C LEU A 723 12.66 10.05 33.75
N ALA A 724 13.73 10.84 33.68
CA ALA A 724 14.31 11.37 32.45
C ALA A 724 13.22 12.05 31.60
N ASN A 725 12.81 11.42 30.49
CA ASN A 725 11.76 11.91 29.59
C ASN A 725 10.49 11.05 29.60
N ILE A 726 10.38 10.05 30.49
CA ILE A 726 9.20 9.20 30.64
C ILE A 726 8.17 9.95 31.50
N PRO A 727 6.95 10.23 30.98
CA PRO A 727 5.90 10.91 31.74
C PRO A 727 5.30 9.98 32.80
N PRO A 728 4.86 10.50 33.96
CA PRO A 728 4.25 9.68 35.02
C PRO A 728 2.89 9.13 34.58
N LEU A 729 2.47 8.01 35.18
CA LEU A 729 1.15 7.42 34.95
C LEU A 729 0.03 8.33 35.46
N ASP A 730 0.14 8.79 36.70
CA ASP A 730 -0.80 9.68 37.36
C ASP A 730 -0.12 11.00 37.77
N PRO A 731 -0.07 12.01 36.86
CA PRO A 731 0.52 13.30 37.17
C PRO A 731 -0.33 14.05 38.21
N LYS A 732 0.26 14.32 39.38
CA LYS A 732 -0.34 15.15 40.44
C LYS A 732 -0.20 16.64 40.09
N ILE A 733 -1.03 17.13 39.17
CA ILE A 733 -1.05 18.55 38.77
C ILE A 733 -2.03 19.30 39.67
N PRO A 734 -1.59 20.36 40.40
CA PRO A 734 -2.47 21.14 41.25
C PRO A 734 -3.48 21.91 40.38
N VAL A 735 -4.76 21.65 40.59
CA VAL A 735 -5.84 22.45 40.00
C VAL A 735 -6.22 23.50 41.05
N PRO A 736 -6.15 24.81 40.72
CA PRO A 736 -6.49 25.85 41.68
C PRO A 736 -7.98 25.78 42.06
N GLU A 737 -8.28 26.01 43.33
CA GLU A 737 -9.64 26.06 43.83
C GLU A 737 -10.41 27.23 43.18
N GLU A 738 -11.72 27.02 42.98
CA GLU A 738 -12.57 28.06 42.43
C GLU A 738 -12.61 29.26 43.39
N PRO A 739 -12.30 30.48 42.90
CA PRO A 739 -12.37 31.66 43.76
C PRO A 739 -13.81 31.82 44.25
N VAL A 740 -13.97 32.17 45.54
CA VAL A 740 -15.27 32.56 46.12
C VAL A 740 -15.92 33.59 45.20
N ALA A 741 -17.26 33.54 45.05
CA ALA A 741 -18.03 34.44 44.20
C ALA A 741 -17.76 35.92 44.55
N THR A 742 -16.70 36.46 43.96
CA THR A 742 -16.18 37.80 44.18
C THR A 742 -16.52 38.61 42.94
N GLU A 743 -16.85 39.88 43.11
CA GLU A 743 -17.24 40.76 42.00
C GLU A 743 -16.11 41.04 41.00
N ASP A 744 -14.85 40.69 41.30
CA ASP A 744 -13.70 40.92 40.43
C ASP A 744 -13.65 39.92 39.24
N PRO A 745 -13.93 40.38 38.00
CA PRO A 745 -13.89 39.52 36.82
C PRO A 745 -12.46 39.04 36.48
N ILE A 746 -11.42 39.73 36.98
CA ILE A 746 -10.01 39.40 36.72
C ILE A 746 -9.60 38.15 37.50
N ALA A 747 -9.99 38.02 38.77
CA ALA A 747 -9.73 36.85 39.59
C ALA A 747 -10.32 35.56 38.96
N ARG A 748 -11.57 35.62 38.50
CA ARG A 748 -12.22 34.48 37.81
C ARG A 748 -11.54 34.13 36.49
N ARG A 749 -11.15 35.13 35.70
CA ARG A 749 -10.38 34.95 34.45
C ARG A 749 -9.03 34.28 34.72
N LYS A 750 -8.33 34.69 35.78
CA LYS A 750 -7.03 34.12 36.18
C LYS A 750 -7.18 32.64 36.60
N TRP A 751 -8.20 32.33 37.39
CA TRP A 751 -8.54 30.96 37.76
C TRP A 751 -8.85 30.08 36.53
N LEU A 752 -9.75 30.54 35.64
CA LEU A 752 -10.08 29.82 34.40
C LEU A 752 -8.84 29.54 33.53
N ASN A 753 -7.94 30.51 33.42
CA ASN A 753 -6.68 30.33 32.69
C ASN A 753 -5.79 29.27 33.37
N ALA A 754 -5.69 29.30 34.69
CA ALA A 754 -4.88 28.35 35.44
C ALA A 754 -5.44 26.92 35.41
N VAL A 755 -6.77 26.75 35.52
CA VAL A 755 -7.45 25.46 35.30
C VAL A 755 -7.17 24.95 33.88
N LYS A 756 -7.35 25.81 32.87
CA LYS A 756 -7.07 25.44 31.46
C LYS A 756 -5.61 25.03 31.25
N MET A 757 -4.65 25.71 31.90
CA MET A 757 -3.23 25.33 31.85
C MET A 757 -3.00 23.96 32.49
N ALA A 758 -3.59 23.71 33.67
CA ALA A 758 -3.48 22.42 34.36
C ALA A 758 -4.07 21.26 33.54
N GLU A 759 -5.25 21.46 32.95
CA GLU A 759 -5.90 20.49 32.06
C GLU A 759 -5.09 20.22 30.79
N ASN A 760 -4.56 21.29 30.16
CA ASN A 760 -3.70 21.17 28.99
C ASN A 760 -2.42 20.38 29.30
N LEU A 761 -1.79 20.63 30.45
CA LEU A 761 -0.60 19.88 30.89
C LEU A 761 -0.93 18.41 31.14
N LYS A 762 -2.05 18.12 31.82
CA LYS A 762 -2.51 16.74 32.07
C LYS A 762 -2.74 15.99 30.76
N SER A 763 -3.44 16.62 29.82
CA SER A 763 -3.72 16.06 28.49
C SER A 763 -2.44 15.85 27.69
N SER A 764 -1.51 16.80 27.74
CA SER A 764 -0.21 16.71 27.06
C SER A 764 0.63 15.55 27.58
N LEU A 765 0.79 15.41 28.90
CA LEU A 765 1.53 14.30 29.52
C LEU A 765 0.91 12.95 29.18
N HIS A 766 -0.42 12.87 29.22
CA HIS A 766 -1.16 11.67 28.84
C HIS A 766 -0.93 11.30 27.37
N GLY A 767 -0.97 12.28 26.46
CA GLY A 767 -0.70 12.07 25.04
C GLY A 767 0.73 11.55 24.79
N VAL A 768 1.73 12.12 25.47
CA VAL A 768 3.13 11.64 25.40
C VAL A 768 3.23 10.21 25.91
N ARG A 769 2.58 9.88 27.04
CA ARG A 769 2.58 8.53 27.60
C ARG A 769 1.97 7.53 26.61
N CYS A 770 0.80 7.83 26.04
CA CYS A 770 0.18 6.98 25.02
C CYS A 770 1.10 6.73 23.82
N PHE A 771 1.81 7.75 23.33
CA PHE A 771 2.75 7.61 22.22
C PHE A 771 3.97 6.75 22.58
N MET A 772 4.57 6.97 23.76
CA MET A 772 5.70 6.17 24.24
C MET A 772 5.31 4.70 24.51
N ASN A 773 4.08 4.44 24.94
CA ASN A 773 3.57 3.08 25.10
C ASN A 773 3.62 2.31 23.77
N PHE A 774 3.20 2.94 22.65
CA PHE A 774 3.32 2.32 21.33
C PHE A 774 4.77 2.00 20.98
N GLN A 775 5.70 2.91 21.28
CA GLN A 775 7.12 2.73 21.02
C GLN A 775 7.72 1.56 21.81
N LEU A 776 7.36 1.45 23.10
CA LEU A 776 7.81 0.36 23.97
C LEU A 776 7.23 -0.99 23.55
N GLU A 777 5.96 -1.05 23.17
CA GLU A 777 5.35 -2.29 22.65
C GLU A 777 6.02 -2.74 21.34
N ILE A 778 6.28 -1.80 20.42
CA ILE A 778 7.01 -2.11 19.17
C ILE A 778 8.42 -2.62 19.51
N ALA A 779 9.17 -1.89 20.34
CA ALA A 779 10.52 -2.26 20.74
C ALA A 779 10.56 -3.64 21.41
N ARG A 780 9.59 -3.93 22.30
CA ARG A 780 9.46 -5.24 22.96
C ARG A 780 9.17 -6.35 21.95
N ALA A 781 8.30 -6.13 20.98
CA ALA A 781 7.93 -7.15 20.01
C ALA A 781 9.06 -7.49 19.03
N VAL A 782 9.84 -6.49 18.59
CA VAL A 782 10.96 -6.68 17.65
C VAL A 782 12.31 -6.87 18.35
N ARG A 783 12.34 -7.03 19.68
CA ARG A 783 13.58 -7.04 20.49
C ARG A 783 14.61 -8.08 20.08
N ASP A 784 14.16 -9.20 19.50
CA ASP A 784 14.99 -10.33 19.09
C ASP A 784 15.18 -10.38 17.56
N GLN A 785 14.71 -9.36 16.85
CA GLN A 785 14.67 -9.32 15.39
C GLN A 785 15.57 -8.22 14.83
N THR A 786 16.17 -8.48 13.67
CA THR A 786 16.80 -7.43 12.86
C THR A 786 15.73 -6.62 12.14
N ILE A 787 15.79 -5.29 12.27
CA ILE A 787 14.80 -4.37 11.69
C ILE A 787 15.44 -3.35 10.75
N TYR A 788 14.65 -2.85 9.81
CA TYR A 788 15.05 -1.91 8.77
C TYR A 788 14.07 -0.73 8.67
N PHE A 789 14.57 0.43 8.28
CA PHE A 789 13.77 1.65 8.12
C PHE A 789 13.84 2.15 6.69
N PRO A 790 12.85 1.86 5.83
CA PRO A 790 12.83 2.46 4.49
C PRO A 790 12.69 3.98 4.61
N HIS A 791 13.42 4.73 3.77
CA HIS A 791 13.45 6.19 3.81
C HIS A 791 12.77 6.82 2.58
N ASN A 792 12.19 7.99 2.76
CA ASN A 792 11.77 8.89 1.69
C ASN A 792 12.34 10.29 1.92
N VAL A 793 12.14 11.23 1.00
CA VAL A 793 12.60 12.63 1.12
C VAL A 793 11.46 13.63 1.21
N ASP A 794 11.70 14.78 1.84
CA ASP A 794 10.87 15.97 1.63
C ASP A 794 11.17 16.65 0.28
N PHE A 795 10.42 17.70 -0.07
CA PHE A 795 10.62 18.46 -1.31
C PHE A 795 12.00 19.13 -1.43
N ARG A 796 12.78 19.18 -0.34
CA ARG A 796 14.14 19.74 -0.31
C ARG A 796 15.22 18.65 -0.44
N GLY A 797 14.83 17.38 -0.43
CA GLY A 797 15.73 16.23 -0.48
C GLY A 797 16.18 15.71 0.89
N ARG A 798 15.62 16.18 2.02
CA ARG A 798 15.98 15.66 3.35
C ARG A 798 15.32 14.29 3.56
N ALA A 799 16.12 13.28 3.91
CA ALA A 799 15.65 11.93 4.13
C ALA A 799 14.95 11.77 5.50
N TYR A 800 13.90 10.97 5.52
CA TYR A 800 13.12 10.63 6.70
C TYR A 800 12.66 9.16 6.63
N PRO A 801 12.70 8.41 7.75
CA PRO A 801 12.06 7.10 7.83
C PRO A 801 10.58 7.15 7.48
N LEU A 802 10.10 6.13 6.77
CA LEU A 802 8.68 5.91 6.53
C LEU A 802 7.94 5.42 7.78
N PRO A 803 8.49 4.50 8.61
CA PRO A 803 7.87 4.14 9.89
C PRO A 803 7.84 5.33 10.85
N THR A 804 6.65 5.75 11.30
CA THR A 804 6.48 7.01 12.06
C THR A 804 6.52 6.85 13.57
N TYR A 805 6.06 5.72 14.11
CA TYR A 805 5.93 5.54 15.56
C TYR A 805 7.30 5.28 16.21
N PHE A 806 8.08 4.38 15.64
CA PHE A 806 9.36 3.94 16.20
C PHE A 806 10.44 3.99 15.11
N ASN A 807 11.41 4.90 15.23
CA ASN A 807 12.53 5.08 14.31
C ASN A 807 13.67 5.88 14.97
N HIS A 808 14.89 5.79 14.43
CA HIS A 808 16.10 6.40 15.00
C HIS A 808 16.12 7.94 14.99
N MET A 809 15.19 8.61 14.28
CA MET A 809 15.04 10.07 14.34
C MET A 809 14.16 10.54 15.50
N GLY A 810 13.66 9.60 16.33
CA GLY A 810 12.88 9.89 17.52
C GLY A 810 13.65 10.64 18.62
N ALA A 811 12.99 10.81 19.77
CA ALA A 811 13.59 11.39 20.96
C ALA A 811 14.62 10.45 21.61
N ASP A 812 15.36 10.94 22.60
CA ASP A 812 16.47 10.25 23.27
C ASP A 812 16.15 8.80 23.66
N HIS A 813 15.00 8.54 24.28
CA HIS A 813 14.59 7.18 24.67
C HIS A 813 14.50 6.20 23.48
N VAL A 814 14.09 6.67 22.30
CA VAL A 814 14.04 5.82 21.10
C VAL A 814 15.45 5.57 20.57
N ARG A 815 16.33 6.58 20.60
CA ARG A 815 17.72 6.45 20.16
C ARG A 815 18.52 5.52 21.06
N GLY A 816 18.37 5.66 22.38
CA GLY A 816 19.00 4.77 23.37
C GLY A 816 18.54 3.31 23.23
N LEU A 817 17.35 3.05 22.70
CA LEU A 817 16.85 1.70 22.40
C LEU A 817 17.44 1.09 21.12
N MET A 818 18.18 1.83 20.29
CA MET A 818 18.62 1.36 18.97
C MET A 818 20.12 1.11 18.90
N LEU A 819 20.50 -0.04 18.36
CA LEU A 819 21.86 -0.42 18.00
C LEU A 819 21.94 -0.75 16.52
N PHE A 820 23.11 -0.59 15.91
CA PHE A 820 23.36 -1.20 14.61
C PHE A 820 23.36 -2.72 14.75
N ALA A 821 22.63 -3.43 13.89
CA ALA A 821 22.54 -4.89 13.95
C ALA A 821 23.88 -5.57 13.64
N LYS A 822 24.68 -4.95 12.76
CA LYS A 822 26.01 -5.41 12.38
C LYS A 822 27.07 -4.64 13.16
N GLY A 823 27.63 -5.28 14.18
CA GLY A 823 28.77 -4.77 14.93
C GLY A 823 30.03 -4.63 14.08
N LYS A 824 30.94 -3.75 14.51
CA LYS A 824 32.30 -3.60 13.97
C LYS A 824 33.28 -3.59 15.13
N GLU A 825 34.44 -4.20 14.94
CA GLU A 825 35.53 -4.13 15.91
C GLU A 825 35.96 -2.67 16.13
N LEU A 826 36.17 -2.29 17.39
CA LEU A 826 36.49 -0.91 17.76
C LEU A 826 37.90 -0.51 17.28
N GLY A 827 38.89 -1.38 17.51
CA GLY A 827 40.30 -0.99 17.42
C GLY A 827 40.65 0.17 18.38
N GLU A 828 41.86 0.70 18.25
CA GLU A 828 42.33 1.79 19.13
C GLU A 828 41.50 3.06 18.96
N ASP A 829 41.26 3.47 17.71
CA ASP A 829 40.52 4.69 17.41
C ASP A 829 39.04 4.58 17.76
N GLY A 830 38.38 3.43 17.52
CA GLY A 830 36.97 3.25 17.83
C GLY A 830 36.70 3.31 19.33
N PHE A 831 37.60 2.76 20.16
CA PHE A 831 37.47 2.84 21.60
C PHE A 831 37.61 4.28 22.12
N ARG A 832 38.55 5.04 21.55
CA ARG A 832 38.66 6.50 21.78
C ARG A 832 37.38 7.24 21.36
N TRP A 833 36.83 6.93 20.19
CA TRP A 833 35.59 7.55 19.72
C TRP A 833 34.39 7.23 20.61
N LEU A 834 34.33 6.04 21.19
CA LEU A 834 33.27 5.66 22.13
C LEU A 834 33.33 6.49 23.44
N LYS A 835 34.54 6.73 23.96
CA LYS A 835 34.76 7.65 25.10
C LYS A 835 34.36 9.09 24.77
N VAL A 836 34.73 9.58 23.60
CA VAL A 836 34.31 10.90 23.09
C VAL A 836 32.78 10.97 22.93
N HIS A 837 32.15 9.90 22.44
CA HIS A 837 30.71 9.83 22.28
C HIS A 837 29.99 9.96 23.63
N LEU A 838 30.48 9.29 24.69
CA LEU A 838 29.94 9.45 26.04
C LEU A 838 29.93 10.91 26.49
N ALA A 839 31.06 11.62 26.32
CA ALA A 839 31.14 13.03 26.68
C ALA A 839 30.14 13.89 25.91
N ASN A 840 29.92 13.59 24.62
CA ASN A 840 28.96 14.31 23.79
C ASN A 840 27.52 14.13 24.30
N VAL A 841 27.08 12.89 24.54
CA VAL A 841 25.71 12.61 25.03
C VAL A 841 25.51 13.06 26.48
N PHE A 842 26.60 13.25 27.23
CA PHE A 842 26.58 13.88 28.54
C PHE A 842 26.42 15.41 28.47
N GLY A 843 26.61 16.04 27.31
CA GLY A 843 26.56 17.51 27.13
C GLY A 843 27.92 18.22 27.25
N PHE A 844 29.02 17.47 27.32
CA PHE A 844 30.39 18.01 27.31
C PHE A 844 30.97 18.08 25.88
N ASP A 845 30.18 18.61 24.94
CA ASP A 845 30.45 18.58 23.50
C ASP A 845 31.17 19.84 22.95
N LYS A 846 31.51 20.80 23.81
CA LYS A 846 32.23 22.04 23.44
C LYS A 846 33.73 21.96 23.67
N ALA A 847 34.20 20.98 24.45
CA ALA A 847 35.61 20.78 24.75
C ALA A 847 36.35 20.14 23.56
N SER A 848 37.69 20.12 23.58
CA SER A 848 38.47 19.42 22.57
C SER A 848 38.23 17.89 22.62
N LEU A 849 38.49 17.18 21.52
CA LEU A 849 38.31 15.72 21.48
C LEU A 849 39.14 14.98 22.54
N ARG A 850 40.32 15.51 22.91
CA ARG A 850 41.17 14.95 23.97
C ARG A 850 40.56 15.15 25.36
N GLU A 851 40.02 16.33 25.64
CA GLU A 851 39.34 16.61 26.91
C GLU A 851 38.07 15.79 27.05
N ARG A 852 37.33 15.56 25.95
CA ARG A 852 36.16 14.67 25.93
C ARG A 852 36.50 13.22 26.22
N GLU A 853 37.60 12.72 25.65
CA GLU A 853 38.10 11.39 25.99
C GLU A 853 38.51 11.31 27.47
N LYS A 854 39.24 12.32 27.96
CA LYS A 854 39.66 12.39 29.36
C LYS A 854 38.46 12.44 30.32
N PHE A 855 37.40 13.17 29.96
CA PHE A 855 36.17 13.23 30.74
C PHE A 855 35.57 11.85 31.00
N ALA A 856 35.58 10.96 30.01
CA ALA A 856 35.11 9.58 30.19
C ALA A 856 36.02 8.80 31.16
N MET A 857 37.35 8.94 31.02
CA MET A 857 38.31 8.27 31.91
C MET A 857 38.22 8.77 33.36
N ASP A 858 38.07 10.09 33.56
CA ASP A 858 37.94 10.71 34.89
C ASP A 858 36.63 10.29 35.59
N ASN A 859 35.63 9.81 34.84
CA ASN A 859 34.34 9.35 35.34
C ASN A 859 34.14 7.82 35.25
N LEU A 860 35.21 7.05 35.11
CA LEU A 860 35.15 5.60 34.89
C LEU A 860 34.27 4.88 35.93
N ASP A 861 34.43 5.19 37.22
CA ASP A 861 33.62 4.57 38.26
C ASP A 861 32.13 4.85 38.10
N ASN A 862 31.77 6.07 37.70
CA ASN A 862 30.37 6.46 37.46
C ASN A 862 29.78 5.71 36.26
N ILE A 863 30.59 5.47 35.23
CA ILE A 863 30.22 4.68 34.05
C ILE A 863 29.96 3.23 34.45
N MET A 864 30.89 2.61 35.17
CA MET A 864 30.77 1.22 35.62
C MET A 864 29.57 1.02 36.56
N ASP A 865 29.34 1.96 37.48
CA ASP A 865 28.17 1.95 38.37
C ASP A 865 26.85 2.14 37.60
N SER A 866 26.80 3.08 36.65
CA SER A 866 25.60 3.32 35.82
C SER A 866 25.23 2.10 34.97
N ALA A 867 26.22 1.37 34.45
CA ALA A 867 26.01 0.15 33.69
C ALA A 867 25.67 -1.07 34.58
N THR A 868 26.18 -1.13 35.80
CA THR A 868 25.95 -2.31 36.68
C THR A 868 24.66 -2.17 37.50
N ASN A 869 24.40 -0.97 38.04
CA ASN A 869 23.28 -0.66 38.92
C ASN A 869 22.50 0.57 38.41
N PRO A 870 21.89 0.52 37.21
CA PRO A 870 21.29 1.68 36.57
C PRO A 870 20.19 2.35 37.41
N MET A 871 19.45 1.56 38.20
CA MET A 871 18.33 2.02 39.03
C MET A 871 18.66 2.12 40.52
N THR A 872 19.63 1.36 41.04
CA THR A 872 19.93 1.28 42.47
C THR A 872 21.25 1.95 42.87
N GLY A 873 22.13 2.24 41.90
CA GLY A 873 23.40 2.93 42.12
C GLY A 873 23.26 4.45 42.17
N ARG A 874 24.32 5.18 41.80
CA ARG A 874 24.37 6.65 41.83
C ARG A 874 23.51 7.31 40.75
N ARG A 875 23.04 6.54 39.75
CA ARG A 875 22.25 7.00 38.60
C ARG A 875 22.89 8.20 37.88
N TRP A 876 24.23 8.22 37.78
CA TRP A 876 24.99 9.33 37.19
C TRP A 876 24.57 9.61 35.74
N TRP A 877 24.21 8.58 34.99
CA TRP A 877 23.69 8.68 33.62
C TRP A 877 22.47 9.63 33.47
N LEU A 878 21.67 9.84 34.53
CA LEU A 878 20.53 10.78 34.51
C LEU A 878 20.95 12.25 34.43
N GLN A 879 22.22 12.57 34.70
CA GLN A 879 22.75 13.93 34.66
C GLN A 879 23.18 14.34 33.24
N GLY A 880 23.27 13.39 32.31
CA GLY A 880 23.59 13.67 30.92
C GLY A 880 22.48 14.43 30.19
N GLU A 881 22.83 15.19 29.16
CA GLU A 881 21.86 15.88 28.30
C GLU A 881 20.91 14.91 27.57
N ASP A 882 21.44 13.76 27.15
CA ASP A 882 20.72 12.64 26.55
C ASP A 882 20.85 11.38 27.45
N PRO A 883 20.04 11.25 28.53
CA PRO A 883 20.22 10.22 29.54
C PRO A 883 20.20 8.78 29.01
N TRP A 884 19.28 8.44 28.10
CA TRP A 884 19.16 7.05 27.63
C TRP A 884 20.29 6.66 26.68
N GLN A 885 20.75 7.58 25.82
CA GLN A 885 21.96 7.35 25.02
C GLN A 885 23.22 7.32 25.90
N CYS A 886 23.28 8.13 26.97
CA CYS A 886 24.36 8.07 27.96
C CYS A 886 24.41 6.71 28.65
N LEU A 887 23.27 6.19 29.11
CA LEU A 887 23.17 4.86 29.71
C LEU A 887 23.57 3.76 28.71
N ALA A 888 23.09 3.85 27.47
CA ALA A 888 23.48 2.92 26.40
C ALA A 888 25.00 2.90 26.19
N THR A 889 25.63 4.07 26.17
CA THR A 889 27.08 4.22 26.02
C THR A 889 27.84 3.70 27.24
N CYS A 890 27.29 3.84 28.45
CA CYS A 890 27.88 3.26 29.66
C CYS A 890 27.92 1.73 29.59
N PHE A 891 26.86 1.08 29.12
CA PHE A 891 26.86 -0.37 28.89
C PHE A 891 27.93 -0.77 27.89
N GLU A 892 28.06 -0.04 26.77
CA GLU A 892 29.04 -0.33 25.72
C GLU A 892 30.48 -0.14 26.21
N LEU A 893 30.76 0.93 26.96
CA LEU A 893 32.07 1.18 27.55
C LEU A 893 32.44 0.12 28.59
N LYS A 894 31.51 -0.25 29.48
CA LYS A 894 31.73 -1.34 30.43
C LYS A 894 32.10 -2.64 29.70
N ALA A 895 31.32 -3.01 28.67
CA ALA A 895 31.61 -4.20 27.88
C ALA A 895 32.98 -4.14 27.18
N ALA A 896 33.37 -2.97 26.69
CA ALA A 896 34.69 -2.76 26.08
C ALA A 896 35.84 -2.84 27.11
N PHE A 897 35.67 -2.33 28.33
CA PHE A 897 36.66 -2.45 29.42
C PHE A 897 36.76 -3.87 29.98
N ASP A 898 35.65 -4.62 29.99
CA ASP A 898 35.59 -6.01 30.43
C ASP A 898 36.13 -6.98 29.35
N SER A 899 36.34 -6.51 28.12
CA SER A 899 36.90 -7.31 27.01
C SER A 899 38.40 -7.56 27.24
N PRO A 900 38.87 -8.82 27.10
CA PRO A 900 40.25 -9.20 27.39
C PRO A 900 41.30 -8.62 26.44
#